data_AF-A0AA96EZV2-F1
#
_entry.id   AF-A0AA96EZV2-F1
#
_cell.length_a   1.000
_cell.length_b   1.000
_cell.length_c   1.000
_cell.angle_alpha   90.00
_cell.angle_beta   90.00
_cell.angle_gamma   90.00
#
_symmetry.space_group_name_H-M   'P 1'
#
loop_
_entity.id
_entity.type
_entity.pdbx_description
1 polymer ?
#
loop_
_entity_poly.entity_id
_entity_poly.type
_entity_poly.pdbx_seq_one_letter_code
_entity_poly.pdbx_strand_id
1 'polypeptide(L)'
;MKKNYIVVAIIVLLNSNLLFSQVENTFYGINAGTNNTGNFSTSFGVSALYSNSGNSNSGFGWNSLKYSVGSFNCAFGNDAMKYNSTGFLNSAFGTRSLEANSTGNSNIAIGHRSLGLNTTGSRNTAVGYGALTKANGDNNIALGYLAPRSLLYGNSNIFIGNETGVYLESGDYNVFLGNVRLNSAPTTNRVAGNTLDRTIIFADGEGSQRIFISKLGNTGIGLGNNIIPNNRLDVGGGVVIGKNYTPNFNANSGFIAPKNGLLVEGRVGFGTSDPQNKLEITHGTNGFSGLRFTNLTSNYLPSATQTTDKFLSVNQNGDVVLQKMASASVSSNVLTSSGNQMSSNVSNIIGTAPIVNSISNFINSNNQLITTVNGVSSAPISLPFGEFNEIDGSTTNELQTLTQSGNTITLSQGGGSFTIPTFVDTDSQSLSLNGNILSISNGNSVTLPTYSGTDSQNLSISGNTISISNGNSITFPTTNIVGGSNVTITGSGTTTSPYQISSVDTSLYANNGVINQATTVGGNRVVDMNDRNIWFNTSTSATNGKLYIGSSPNYNNATGSYKLFVEGGIMTEKVKVALRSTNNWADYVFEKDYNLLPLNEVEKYIQKNKHLPGVKSAEELAENGLDIAEMQSKHMEKIEELTLYIIEQNKKLQQQNDEIQLLKNQMNEIIQKMK
;
A
#
# COMPACT_ATOMS: atom_id res chain seq x y z
N MET A 1 60.42 -56.23 -22.58
CA MET A 1 59.44 -55.17 -22.28
C MET A 1 58.07 -55.58 -22.81
N LYS A 2 57.20 -56.14 -21.96
CA LYS A 2 55.81 -56.47 -22.33
C LYS A 2 54.97 -55.18 -22.26
N LYS A 3 54.51 -54.69 -23.41
CA LYS A 3 53.52 -53.61 -23.48
C LYS A 3 52.14 -54.21 -23.22
N ASN A 4 51.52 -53.84 -22.11
CA ASN A 4 50.14 -54.16 -21.78
C ASN A 4 49.21 -53.40 -22.75
N TYR A 5 48.66 -54.10 -23.74
CA TYR A 5 47.47 -53.64 -24.42
C TYR A 5 46.28 -53.93 -23.50
N ILE A 6 45.66 -52.88 -22.98
CA ILE A 6 44.30 -52.97 -22.45
C ILE A 6 43.42 -53.25 -23.66
N VAL A 7 43.12 -54.53 -23.86
CA VAL A 7 42.03 -54.97 -24.71
C VAL A 7 40.76 -54.48 -24.02
N VAL A 8 40.13 -53.43 -24.57
CA VAL A 8 38.72 -53.16 -24.29
C VAL A 8 37.95 -54.28 -24.98
N ALA A 9 37.93 -55.44 -24.33
CA ALA A 9 36.98 -56.48 -24.63
C ALA A 9 35.62 -55.88 -24.29
N ILE A 10 34.83 -55.62 -25.32
CA ILE A 10 33.38 -55.58 -25.19
C ILE A 10 33.00 -56.98 -24.70
N ILE A 11 32.99 -57.15 -23.38
CA ILE A 11 32.33 -58.27 -22.74
C ILE A 11 30.83 -57.91 -22.77
N VAL A 12 30.21 -58.19 -23.92
CA VAL A 12 28.80 -58.55 -23.94
C VAL A 12 28.78 -59.97 -23.41
N LEU A 13 28.63 -60.10 -22.09
CA LEU A 13 28.30 -61.36 -21.45
C LEU A 13 26.83 -61.61 -21.80
N LEU A 14 26.59 -62.27 -22.93
CA LEU A 14 25.32 -62.94 -23.19
C LEU A 14 25.16 -63.98 -22.07
N ASN A 15 24.34 -63.66 -21.06
CA ASN A 15 23.82 -64.64 -20.11
C ASN A 15 22.86 -65.58 -20.85
N SER A 16 23.41 -66.45 -21.68
CA SER A 16 22.69 -67.58 -22.23
C SER A 16 22.63 -68.66 -21.17
N ASN A 17 21.67 -68.55 -20.24
CA ASN A 17 21.10 -69.67 -19.48
C ASN A 17 19.93 -69.14 -18.64
N LEU A 18 18.72 -69.16 -19.21
CA LEU A 18 17.45 -69.64 -18.63
C LEU A 18 16.26 -69.13 -19.46
N LEU A 19 15.35 -70.05 -19.77
CA LEU A 19 14.13 -69.88 -20.56
C LEU A 19 13.19 -68.81 -19.99
N PHE A 20 13.30 -67.55 -20.40
CA PHE A 20 12.18 -66.61 -20.54
C PHE A 20 12.54 -65.57 -21.61
N SER A 21 11.56 -65.16 -22.41
CA SER A 21 11.63 -64.22 -23.54
C SER A 21 12.15 -62.84 -23.14
N GLN A 22 13.47 -62.72 -22.91
CA GLN A 22 14.11 -61.44 -22.59
C GLN A 22 14.45 -60.67 -23.87
N VAL A 23 13.93 -59.45 -23.99
CA VAL A 23 14.09 -58.60 -25.19
C VAL A 23 14.65 -57.23 -24.79
N GLU A 24 15.64 -56.75 -25.56
CA GLU A 24 16.15 -55.37 -25.53
C GLU A 24 16.71 -54.86 -24.19
N ASN A 25 17.41 -55.72 -23.43
CA ASN A 25 18.13 -55.32 -22.23
C ASN A 25 19.61 -54.97 -22.52
N THR A 26 20.19 -54.00 -21.81
CA THR A 26 21.63 -53.64 -21.87
C THR A 26 22.23 -53.55 -20.48
N PHE A 27 23.18 -54.43 -20.14
CA PHE A 27 23.80 -54.46 -18.80
C PHE A 27 25.32 -54.36 -18.86
N TYR A 28 25.91 -53.49 -18.04
CA TYR A 28 27.36 -53.31 -17.95
C TYR A 28 27.83 -53.30 -16.49
N GLY A 29 28.76 -54.19 -16.13
CA GLY A 29 29.34 -54.29 -14.79
C GLY A 29 29.25 -55.70 -14.18
N ILE A 30 30.04 -55.96 -13.14
CA ILE A 30 30.08 -57.28 -12.47
C ILE A 30 28.72 -57.58 -11.85
N ASN A 31 28.13 -58.74 -12.18
CA ASN A 31 26.82 -59.18 -11.72
C ASN A 31 25.66 -58.21 -12.07
N ALA A 32 25.85 -57.34 -13.07
CA ALA A 32 24.78 -56.50 -13.57
C ALA A 32 23.74 -57.36 -14.30
N GLY A 33 22.45 -57.16 -13.96
CA GLY A 33 21.35 -57.88 -14.61
C GLY A 33 21.28 -59.39 -14.32
N THR A 34 21.94 -59.90 -13.27
CA THR A 34 22.09 -61.35 -13.02
C THR A 34 20.77 -62.13 -13.03
N ASN A 35 19.98 -62.33 -11.99
CA ASN A 35 18.68 -62.99 -12.08
C ASN A 35 17.59 -62.04 -12.61
N ASN A 36 17.85 -61.34 -13.71
CA ASN A 36 16.86 -60.51 -14.37
C ASN A 36 15.88 -61.38 -15.14
N THR A 37 14.57 -61.13 -15.04
CA THR A 37 13.51 -61.73 -15.86
C THR A 37 12.68 -60.69 -16.60
N GLY A 38 12.98 -59.39 -16.45
CA GLY A 38 12.29 -58.28 -17.13
C GLY A 38 12.92 -57.87 -18.47
N ASN A 39 12.20 -57.04 -19.22
CA ASN A 39 12.56 -56.57 -20.57
C ASN A 39 12.89 -55.07 -20.61
N PHE A 40 13.50 -54.60 -21.71
CA PHE A 40 13.75 -53.18 -22.01
C PHE A 40 14.53 -52.39 -20.96
N SER A 41 15.36 -53.05 -20.16
CA SER A 41 16.07 -52.47 -19.02
C SER A 41 17.53 -52.18 -19.33
N THR A 42 18.05 -51.09 -18.77
CA THR A 42 19.45 -50.67 -18.95
C THR A 42 20.14 -50.55 -17.59
N SER A 43 21.35 -51.08 -17.44
CA SER A 43 22.16 -50.82 -16.24
C SER A 43 23.66 -50.67 -16.46
N PHE A 44 24.28 -49.90 -15.56
CA PHE A 44 25.72 -49.67 -15.49
C PHE A 44 26.17 -49.67 -14.02
N GLY A 45 26.97 -50.65 -13.60
CA GLY A 45 27.51 -50.73 -12.25
C GLY A 45 27.50 -52.15 -11.67
N VAL A 46 28.25 -52.35 -10.59
CA VAL A 46 28.34 -53.65 -9.93
C VAL A 46 27.00 -54.01 -9.27
N SER A 47 26.47 -55.20 -9.57
CA SER A 47 25.19 -55.70 -9.05
C SER A 47 23.98 -54.80 -9.32
N ALA A 48 24.04 -53.92 -10.33
CA ALA A 48 22.90 -53.14 -10.78
C ALA A 48 21.87 -54.05 -11.45
N LEU A 49 20.59 -53.97 -11.09
CA LEU A 49 19.53 -54.89 -11.55
C LEU A 49 19.83 -56.39 -11.32
N TYR A 50 20.56 -56.75 -10.26
CA TYR A 50 20.97 -58.13 -9.99
C TYR A 50 19.81 -59.15 -9.93
N SER A 51 18.64 -58.77 -9.45
CA SER A 51 17.45 -59.62 -9.34
C SER A 51 16.23 -58.77 -9.66
N ASN A 52 16.01 -58.54 -10.95
CA ASN A 52 14.98 -57.66 -11.46
C ASN A 52 13.92 -58.43 -12.27
N SER A 53 12.66 -58.39 -11.85
CA SER A 53 11.55 -58.95 -12.64
C SER A 53 10.65 -57.90 -13.30
N GLY A 54 10.93 -56.62 -13.08
CA GLY A 54 10.21 -55.51 -13.70
C GLY A 54 10.78 -55.10 -15.06
N ASN A 55 9.96 -54.50 -15.90
CA ASN A 55 10.34 -54.03 -17.23
C ASN A 55 10.79 -52.57 -17.21
N SER A 56 11.57 -52.16 -18.22
CA SER A 56 11.91 -50.76 -18.49
C SER A 56 12.59 -50.05 -17.32
N ASN A 57 13.48 -50.73 -16.62
CA ASN A 57 14.21 -50.19 -15.48
C ASN A 57 15.59 -49.66 -15.91
N SER A 58 16.01 -48.52 -15.37
CA SER A 58 17.29 -47.87 -15.65
C SER A 58 18.11 -47.73 -14.36
N GLY A 59 19.20 -48.48 -14.22
CA GLY A 59 20.00 -48.54 -12.99
C GLY A 59 21.48 -48.20 -13.17
N PHE A 60 21.97 -47.15 -12.51
CA PHE A 60 23.36 -46.69 -12.61
C PHE A 60 24.00 -46.58 -11.23
N GLY A 61 25.06 -47.35 -10.95
CA GLY A 61 25.78 -47.35 -9.66
C GLY A 61 25.87 -48.74 -9.00
N TRP A 62 26.60 -48.83 -7.88
CA TRP A 62 26.74 -50.08 -7.13
C TRP A 62 25.43 -50.43 -6.40
N ASN A 63 24.88 -51.63 -6.66
CA ASN A 63 23.59 -52.13 -6.15
C ASN A 63 22.36 -51.26 -6.50
N SER A 64 22.40 -50.46 -7.57
CA SER A 64 21.22 -49.72 -8.01
C SER A 64 20.13 -50.68 -8.50
N LEU A 65 18.90 -50.53 -8.01
CA LEU A 65 17.77 -51.43 -8.33
C LEU A 65 18.09 -52.92 -8.14
N LYS A 66 18.92 -53.28 -7.14
CA LYS A 66 19.46 -54.65 -6.98
C LYS A 66 18.37 -55.71 -6.88
N TYR A 67 17.32 -55.45 -6.10
CA TYR A 67 16.18 -56.33 -5.93
C TYR A 67 14.91 -55.54 -6.31
N SER A 68 14.45 -55.67 -7.57
CA SER A 68 13.31 -54.92 -8.09
C SER A 68 12.24 -55.84 -8.71
N VAL A 69 11.00 -55.82 -8.22
CA VAL A 69 9.87 -56.49 -8.90
C VAL A 69 9.06 -55.52 -9.77
N GLY A 70 9.09 -54.22 -9.48
CA GLY A 70 8.37 -53.19 -10.21
C GLY A 70 9.08 -52.63 -11.44
N SER A 71 8.30 -52.01 -12.34
CA SER A 71 8.70 -51.55 -13.68
C SER A 71 8.85 -50.01 -13.76
N PHE A 72 9.47 -49.53 -14.83
CA PHE A 72 9.61 -48.10 -15.17
C PHE A 72 10.32 -47.25 -14.11
N ASN A 73 11.33 -47.81 -13.44
CA ASN A 73 12.08 -47.12 -12.40
C ASN A 73 13.44 -46.64 -12.90
N CYS A 74 13.86 -45.45 -12.48
CA CYS A 74 15.16 -44.86 -12.78
C CYS A 74 15.94 -44.66 -11.48
N ALA A 75 17.12 -45.27 -11.35
CA ALA A 75 17.97 -45.16 -10.17
C ALA A 75 19.42 -44.84 -10.54
N PHE A 76 19.95 -43.74 -9.99
CA PHE A 76 21.30 -43.26 -10.21
C PHE A 76 21.98 -43.01 -8.85
N GLY A 77 22.92 -43.86 -8.45
CA GLY A 77 23.65 -43.75 -7.20
C GLY A 77 23.91 -45.10 -6.53
N ASN A 78 24.82 -45.11 -5.55
CA ASN A 78 25.08 -46.32 -4.77
C ASN A 78 23.89 -46.65 -3.86
N ASP A 79 23.43 -47.91 -3.91
CA ASP A 79 22.26 -48.42 -3.18
C ASP A 79 20.96 -47.62 -3.47
N ALA A 80 20.89 -46.85 -4.58
CA ALA A 80 19.68 -46.17 -4.99
C ALA A 80 18.61 -47.19 -5.41
N MET A 81 17.43 -47.14 -4.81
CA MET A 81 16.36 -48.14 -4.99
C MET A 81 16.82 -49.60 -4.81
N LYS A 82 17.78 -49.87 -3.91
CA LYS A 82 18.34 -51.20 -3.72
C LYS A 82 17.30 -52.29 -3.48
N TYR A 83 16.31 -51.99 -2.65
CA TYR A 83 15.17 -52.85 -2.36
C TYR A 83 13.91 -52.16 -2.85
N ASN A 84 13.40 -52.58 -4.00
CA ASN A 84 12.12 -52.15 -4.53
C ASN A 84 11.23 -53.39 -4.71
N SER A 85 10.19 -53.60 -3.91
CA SER A 85 9.31 -54.76 -4.17
C SER A 85 8.46 -54.47 -5.42
N THR A 86 7.20 -54.06 -5.29
CA THR A 86 6.32 -53.87 -6.46
C THR A 86 6.22 -52.42 -6.94
N GLY A 87 7.02 -51.51 -6.39
CA GLY A 87 6.97 -50.07 -6.71
C GLY A 87 7.31 -49.76 -8.18
N PHE A 88 6.51 -48.94 -8.84
CA PHE A 88 6.70 -48.55 -10.25
C PHE A 88 6.73 -47.03 -10.45
N LEU A 89 7.30 -46.58 -11.58
CA LEU A 89 7.41 -45.17 -11.97
C LEU A 89 8.20 -44.28 -10.98
N ASN A 90 9.17 -44.83 -10.26
CA ASN A 90 9.98 -44.04 -9.31
C ASN A 90 11.27 -43.52 -9.96
N SER A 91 11.72 -42.35 -9.51
CA SER A 91 12.98 -41.71 -9.92
C SER A 91 13.85 -41.41 -8.72
N ALA A 92 15.00 -42.06 -8.60
CA ALA A 92 15.93 -41.92 -7.49
C ALA A 92 17.32 -41.48 -7.97
N PHE A 93 17.78 -40.32 -7.51
CA PHE A 93 19.10 -39.76 -7.82
C PHE A 93 19.85 -39.45 -6.53
N GLY A 94 20.95 -40.15 -6.25
CA GLY A 94 21.78 -39.98 -5.07
C GLY A 94 21.99 -41.28 -4.29
N THR A 95 23.04 -41.32 -3.47
CA THR A 95 23.37 -42.49 -2.64
C THR A 95 22.27 -42.78 -1.63
N ARG A 96 21.78 -44.03 -1.61
CA ARG A 96 20.66 -44.49 -0.78
C ARG A 96 19.38 -43.68 -0.96
N SER A 97 19.20 -43.02 -2.10
CA SER A 97 17.93 -42.41 -2.46
C SER A 97 16.90 -43.51 -2.72
N LEU A 98 15.74 -43.42 -2.05
CA LEU A 98 14.68 -44.43 -2.13
C LEU A 98 15.17 -45.88 -1.83
N GLU A 99 16.19 -46.05 -0.98
CA GLU A 99 16.91 -47.33 -0.74
C GLU A 99 16.00 -48.53 -0.43
N ALA A 100 14.96 -48.31 0.39
CA ALA A 100 13.96 -49.31 0.74
C ALA A 100 12.56 -48.81 0.39
N ASN A 101 12.02 -49.31 -0.72
CA ASN A 101 10.66 -49.07 -1.20
C ASN A 101 9.88 -50.38 -1.34
N SER A 102 8.79 -50.57 -0.60
CA SER A 102 8.00 -51.81 -0.72
C SER A 102 7.02 -51.72 -1.88
N THR A 103 6.02 -50.86 -1.78
CA THR A 103 4.93 -50.75 -2.77
C THR A 103 4.69 -49.34 -3.29
N GLY A 104 5.50 -48.36 -2.85
CA GLY A 104 5.34 -46.96 -3.22
C GLY A 104 5.59 -46.70 -4.71
N ASN A 105 4.72 -45.90 -5.33
CA ASN A 105 4.74 -45.63 -6.77
C ASN A 105 4.89 -44.13 -7.06
N SER A 106 5.44 -43.80 -8.23
CA SER A 106 5.48 -42.42 -8.74
C SER A 106 6.21 -41.43 -7.82
N ASN A 107 7.24 -41.88 -7.10
CA ASN A 107 8.03 -41.03 -6.22
C ASN A 107 9.25 -40.43 -6.94
N ILE A 108 9.61 -39.20 -6.58
CA ILE A 108 10.83 -38.52 -7.02
C ILE A 108 11.71 -38.29 -5.79
N ALA A 109 12.92 -38.83 -5.78
CA ALA A 109 13.85 -38.75 -4.66
C ALA A 109 15.23 -38.31 -5.15
N ILE A 110 15.63 -37.07 -4.85
CA ILE A 110 16.90 -36.48 -5.28
C ILE A 110 17.70 -36.06 -4.04
N GLY A 111 18.88 -36.65 -3.83
CA GLY A 111 19.75 -36.38 -2.68
C GLY A 111 20.10 -37.63 -1.86
N HIS A 112 21.13 -37.54 -1.02
CA HIS A 112 21.54 -38.65 -0.16
C HIS A 112 20.44 -38.97 0.86
N ARG A 113 19.97 -40.23 0.88
CA ARG A 113 18.86 -40.71 1.74
C ARG A 113 17.52 -39.98 1.57
N SER A 114 17.32 -39.27 0.46
CA SER A 114 16.00 -38.73 0.15
C SER A 114 14.99 -39.89 -0.02
N LEU A 115 13.85 -39.86 0.69
CA LEU A 115 12.87 -40.95 0.74
C LEU A 115 13.46 -42.36 1.04
N GLY A 116 14.61 -42.43 1.73
CA GLY A 116 15.40 -43.67 1.82
C GLY A 116 14.70 -44.89 2.43
N LEU A 117 13.67 -44.69 3.25
CA LEU A 117 12.91 -45.72 3.96
C LEU A 117 11.39 -45.56 3.73
N ASN A 118 10.98 -45.33 2.49
CA ASN A 118 9.58 -45.17 2.09
C ASN A 118 8.89 -46.53 1.91
N THR A 119 8.09 -47.04 2.85
CA THR A 119 7.53 -48.40 2.68
C THR A 119 6.38 -48.44 1.68
N THR A 120 5.38 -47.58 1.84
CA THR A 120 4.13 -47.62 1.04
C THR A 120 3.77 -46.29 0.37
N GLY A 121 4.42 -45.18 0.75
CA GLY A 121 4.08 -43.85 0.27
C GLY A 121 4.26 -43.69 -1.24
N SER A 122 3.27 -43.08 -1.89
CA SER A 122 3.22 -42.87 -3.32
C SER A 122 3.08 -41.39 -3.67
N ARG A 123 3.53 -41.01 -4.87
CA ARG A 123 3.44 -39.63 -5.40
C ARG A 123 4.15 -38.58 -4.54
N ASN A 124 5.20 -38.97 -3.82
CA ASN A 124 6.01 -38.07 -3.03
C ASN A 124 7.17 -37.49 -3.86
N THR A 125 7.48 -36.21 -3.67
CA THR A 125 8.65 -35.54 -4.25
C THR A 125 9.56 -35.08 -3.11
N ALA A 126 10.76 -35.62 -3.01
CA ALA A 126 11.73 -35.29 -1.98
C ALA A 126 13.08 -34.90 -2.61
N VAL A 127 13.49 -33.65 -2.41
CA VAL A 127 14.72 -33.08 -2.95
C VAL A 127 15.56 -32.49 -1.81
N GLY A 128 16.70 -33.10 -1.52
CA GLY A 128 17.63 -32.67 -0.48
C GLY A 128 18.19 -33.83 0.33
N TYR A 129 19.19 -33.53 1.19
CA TYR A 129 19.79 -34.53 2.07
C TYR A 129 18.78 -35.00 3.12
N GLY A 130 18.45 -36.29 3.12
CA GLY A 130 17.53 -36.90 4.06
C GLY A 130 16.12 -36.29 4.07
N ALA A 131 15.73 -35.62 2.99
CA ALA A 131 14.38 -35.10 2.80
C ALA A 131 13.39 -36.28 2.82
N LEU A 132 12.38 -36.18 3.67
CA LEU A 132 11.31 -37.18 3.82
C LEU A 132 11.84 -38.63 3.97
N THR A 133 12.92 -38.82 4.75
CA THR A 133 13.66 -40.11 4.82
C THR A 133 12.73 -41.29 5.10
N LYS A 134 11.71 -41.12 5.96
CA LYS A 134 10.64 -42.11 6.18
C LYS A 134 9.30 -41.50 5.78
N ALA A 135 8.60 -42.13 4.83
CA ALA A 135 7.25 -41.77 4.46
C ALA A 135 6.39 -43.02 4.20
N ASN A 136 5.19 -43.05 4.80
CA ASN A 136 4.15 -44.01 4.41
C ASN A 136 2.92 -43.32 3.82
N GLY A 137 2.82 -41.99 3.94
CA GLY A 137 1.74 -41.20 3.35
C GLY A 137 2.07 -40.73 1.93
N ASP A 138 1.04 -40.25 1.24
CA ASP A 138 1.04 -39.99 -0.18
C ASP A 138 1.01 -38.49 -0.53
N ASN A 139 1.44 -38.15 -1.74
CA ASN A 139 1.30 -36.80 -2.32
C ASN A 139 2.03 -35.68 -1.56
N ASN A 140 3.15 -35.98 -0.90
CA ASN A 140 3.93 -34.99 -0.17
C ASN A 140 5.06 -34.38 -1.02
N ILE A 141 5.32 -33.09 -0.84
CA ILE A 141 6.44 -32.37 -1.45
C ILE A 141 7.39 -31.93 -0.34
N ALA A 142 8.67 -32.25 -0.47
CA ALA A 142 9.71 -32.03 0.52
C ALA A 142 10.97 -31.48 -0.16
N LEU A 143 11.28 -30.20 0.06
CA LEU A 143 12.42 -29.50 -0.54
C LEU A 143 13.32 -28.93 0.57
N GLY A 144 14.47 -29.55 0.81
CA GLY A 144 15.46 -29.08 1.78
C GLY A 144 16.22 -30.16 2.53
N TYR A 145 17.09 -29.74 3.45
CA TYR A 145 17.86 -30.64 4.32
C TYR A 145 16.97 -31.14 5.46
N LEU A 146 16.80 -32.46 5.60
CA LEU A 146 15.99 -33.13 6.64
C LEU A 146 14.54 -32.61 6.76
N ALA A 147 13.87 -32.37 5.63
CA ALA A 147 12.61 -31.65 5.55
C ALA A 147 11.41 -32.52 5.09
N PRO A 148 10.53 -32.96 5.99
CA PRO A 148 10.84 -33.40 7.35
C PRO A 148 11.69 -34.68 7.30
N ARG A 149 12.33 -35.06 8.39
CA ARG A 149 13.12 -36.30 8.43
C ARG A 149 12.24 -37.57 8.41
N SER A 150 11.07 -37.52 9.02
CA SER A 150 10.15 -38.66 9.13
C SER A 150 8.72 -38.15 9.17
N LEU A 151 7.86 -38.66 8.28
CA LEU A 151 6.41 -38.40 8.24
C LEU A 151 5.69 -39.75 8.08
N LEU A 152 5.26 -40.34 9.20
CA LEU A 152 4.77 -41.72 9.19
C LEU A 152 3.34 -41.81 8.64
N TYR A 153 2.46 -40.85 8.94
CA TYR A 153 1.04 -40.88 8.57
C TYR A 153 0.51 -39.50 8.14
N GLY A 154 1.02 -38.94 7.04
CA GLY A 154 0.56 -37.63 6.53
C GLY A 154 0.56 -37.55 5.01
N ASN A 155 -0.51 -36.97 4.45
CA ASN A 155 -0.77 -36.89 3.02
C ASN A 155 -0.88 -35.44 2.53
N SER A 156 -0.53 -35.20 1.27
CA SER A 156 -0.77 -33.91 0.61
C SER A 156 -0.11 -32.70 1.30
N ASN A 157 1.03 -32.89 1.94
CA ASN A 157 1.77 -31.80 2.60
C ASN A 157 2.87 -31.22 1.72
N ILE A 158 3.23 -29.95 1.95
CA ILE A 158 4.32 -29.24 1.30
C ILE A 158 5.29 -28.75 2.38
N PHE A 159 6.56 -29.11 2.25
CA PHE A 159 7.65 -28.74 3.14
C PHE A 159 8.76 -28.10 2.31
N ILE A 160 9.06 -26.82 2.58
CA ILE A 160 10.12 -26.09 1.88
C ILE A 160 10.98 -25.39 2.93
N GLY A 161 12.20 -25.86 3.15
CA GLY A 161 13.13 -25.27 4.11
C GLY A 161 14.11 -26.26 4.73
N ASN A 162 15.11 -25.75 5.45
CA ASN A 162 16.03 -26.56 6.24
C ASN A 162 15.35 -27.02 7.54
N GLU A 163 15.42 -28.32 7.85
CA GLU A 163 14.89 -28.92 9.08
C GLU A 163 13.42 -28.57 9.40
N THR A 164 12.63 -28.34 8.35
CA THR A 164 11.21 -28.02 8.51
C THR A 164 10.40 -29.30 8.79
N GLY A 165 9.51 -29.26 9.77
CA GLY A 165 8.68 -30.38 10.19
C GLY A 165 9.42 -31.58 10.79
N VAL A 166 10.67 -31.43 11.30
CA VAL A 166 11.55 -32.57 11.70
C VAL A 166 10.96 -33.57 12.71
N TYR A 167 9.84 -33.25 13.37
CA TYR A 167 9.12 -34.16 14.28
C TYR A 167 7.63 -34.28 13.96
N LEU A 168 7.24 -34.05 12.70
CA LEU A 168 5.87 -34.19 12.26
C LEU A 168 5.60 -35.65 11.88
N GLU A 169 4.94 -36.41 12.75
CA GLU A 169 4.68 -37.82 12.50
C GLU A 169 3.40 -38.07 11.69
N SER A 170 2.44 -37.13 11.70
CA SER A 170 1.16 -37.24 10.99
C SER A 170 0.55 -35.88 10.62
N GLY A 171 -0.49 -35.88 9.78
CA GLY A 171 -1.29 -34.70 9.42
C GLY A 171 -1.35 -34.46 7.92
N ASP A 172 -2.49 -33.96 7.44
CA ASP A 172 -2.76 -33.84 6.01
C ASP A 172 -2.90 -32.39 5.53
N TYR A 173 -2.63 -32.14 4.25
CA TYR A 173 -2.88 -30.86 3.57
C TYR A 173 -2.16 -29.63 4.17
N ASN A 174 -0.97 -29.81 4.74
CA ASN A 174 -0.22 -28.72 5.34
C ASN A 174 0.79 -28.08 4.39
N VAL A 175 1.12 -26.82 4.68
CA VAL A 175 2.18 -26.08 3.98
C VAL A 175 3.11 -25.46 5.01
N PHE A 176 4.37 -25.92 5.02
CA PHE A 176 5.45 -25.44 5.88
C PHE A 176 6.52 -24.74 5.04
N LEU A 177 6.74 -23.45 5.28
CA LEU A 177 7.79 -22.67 4.63
C LEU A 177 8.75 -22.08 5.67
N GLY A 178 10.05 -22.31 5.45
CA GLY A 178 11.14 -21.87 6.34
C GLY A 178 11.63 -22.98 7.29
N ASN A 179 12.40 -22.62 8.32
CA ASN A 179 12.90 -23.56 9.34
C ASN A 179 11.86 -23.74 10.45
N VAL A 180 10.85 -24.59 10.22
CA VAL A 180 9.79 -24.85 11.19
C VAL A 180 10.14 -26.11 11.98
N ARG A 181 10.82 -26.00 13.12
CA ARG A 181 11.11 -27.16 13.98
C ARG A 181 10.01 -27.37 15.01
N LEU A 182 9.70 -28.64 15.28
CA LEU A 182 8.75 -29.06 16.30
C LEU A 182 9.56 -29.59 17.50
N ASN A 183 9.66 -28.88 18.63
CA ASN A 183 10.73 -29.14 19.63
C ASN A 183 10.72 -30.49 20.38
N SER A 184 9.80 -31.42 20.10
CA SER A 184 9.80 -32.80 20.62
C SER A 184 8.70 -33.61 19.95
N ALA A 185 8.85 -34.94 19.85
CA ALA A 185 7.72 -35.84 19.62
C ALA A 185 6.67 -35.54 20.72
N PRO A 186 5.50 -35.01 20.39
CA PRO A 186 4.66 -34.33 21.37
C PRO A 186 4.11 -35.34 22.38
N THR A 187 4.42 -35.16 23.67
CA THR A 187 3.62 -35.74 24.76
C THR A 187 2.38 -34.89 25.04
N THR A 188 2.33 -33.66 24.51
CA THR A 188 1.14 -32.79 24.41
C THR A 188 1.20 -31.92 23.14
N ASN A 189 0.02 -31.56 22.63
CA ASN A 189 -0.26 -30.96 21.31
C ASN A 189 0.28 -29.53 21.07
N ARG A 190 1.59 -29.33 21.00
CA ARG A 190 2.19 -28.02 20.69
C ARG A 190 3.46 -28.27 19.89
N VAL A 191 3.47 -28.16 18.55
CA VAL A 191 3.65 -26.91 17.78
C VAL A 191 2.83 -26.91 16.48
N ALA A 192 1.96 -27.91 16.39
CA ALA A 192 1.21 -28.31 15.23
C ALA A 192 0.05 -29.08 15.85
N GLY A 193 -1.12 -28.43 15.98
CA GLY A 193 -2.23 -28.97 16.76
C GLY A 193 -2.52 -30.42 16.38
N ASN A 194 -3.09 -31.18 17.31
CA ASN A 194 -3.66 -32.52 17.11
C ASN A 194 -4.55 -32.67 15.85
N THR A 195 -4.88 -31.55 15.21
CA THR A 195 -5.68 -31.39 14.01
C THR A 195 -4.98 -30.44 13.04
N LEU A 196 -3.78 -30.79 12.59
CA LEU A 196 -3.06 -30.02 11.57
C LEU A 196 -3.74 -30.07 10.19
N ASP A 197 -4.86 -30.74 9.99
CA ASP A 197 -5.45 -30.81 8.66
C ASP A 197 -5.70 -29.42 8.07
N ARG A 198 -5.03 -29.10 6.96
CA ARG A 198 -5.17 -27.86 6.17
C ARG A 198 -4.67 -26.59 6.88
N THR A 199 -3.39 -26.53 7.24
CA THR A 199 -2.76 -25.30 7.77
C THR A 199 -1.61 -24.77 6.89
N ILE A 200 -1.37 -23.46 6.94
CA ILE A 200 -0.21 -22.79 6.32
C ILE A 200 0.64 -22.13 7.40
N ILE A 201 1.93 -22.43 7.41
CA ILE A 201 2.90 -21.96 8.42
C ILE A 201 4.11 -21.33 7.73
N PHE A 202 4.41 -20.08 8.08
CA PHE A 202 5.62 -19.36 7.68
C PHE A 202 6.50 -19.05 8.90
N ALA A 203 7.79 -19.42 8.89
CA ALA A 203 8.73 -19.16 9.99
C ALA A 203 10.11 -18.67 9.52
N ASP A 204 10.84 -18.00 10.41
CA ASP A 204 12.02 -17.18 10.08
C ASP A 204 13.40 -17.81 10.34
N GLY A 205 13.50 -19.12 10.55
CA GLY A 205 14.81 -19.76 10.81
C GLY A 205 15.01 -20.12 12.28
N GLU A 206 14.58 -19.25 13.18
CA GLU A 206 14.70 -19.40 14.65
C GLU A 206 13.45 -20.08 15.26
N GLY A 207 12.62 -20.69 14.42
CA GLY A 207 11.38 -21.35 14.81
C GLY A 207 10.22 -20.41 15.13
N SER A 208 10.38 -19.08 14.98
CA SER A 208 9.31 -18.12 15.29
C SER A 208 8.25 -18.10 14.19
N GLN A 209 7.03 -18.51 14.53
CA GLN A 209 5.87 -18.45 13.64
C GLN A 209 5.54 -16.98 13.30
N ARG A 210 5.77 -16.60 12.04
CA ARG A 210 5.43 -15.27 11.50
C ARG A 210 3.95 -15.19 11.16
N ILE A 211 3.47 -16.20 10.44
CA ILE A 211 2.09 -16.29 9.98
C ILE A 211 1.63 -17.75 10.12
N PHE A 212 0.48 -17.93 10.77
CA PHE A 212 -0.21 -19.20 10.91
C PHE A 212 -1.65 -19.03 10.41
N ILE A 213 -2.08 -19.86 9.46
CA ILE A 213 -3.47 -19.88 8.98
C ILE A 213 -4.04 -21.25 9.25
N SER A 214 -5.08 -21.31 10.08
CA SER A 214 -5.78 -22.55 10.42
C SER A 214 -6.84 -22.93 9.37
N LYS A 215 -7.30 -24.18 9.41
CA LYS A 215 -8.43 -24.67 8.60
C LYS A 215 -9.76 -23.92 8.80
N LEU A 216 -9.92 -23.23 9.93
CA LEU A 216 -11.12 -22.45 10.24
C LEU A 216 -11.02 -20.99 9.72
N GLY A 217 -9.92 -20.65 9.04
CA GLY A 217 -9.64 -19.29 8.56
C GLY A 217 -9.07 -18.36 9.63
N ASN A 218 -8.86 -18.84 10.85
CA ASN A 218 -8.21 -18.06 11.90
C ASN A 218 -6.74 -17.84 11.56
N THR A 219 -6.32 -16.57 11.52
CA THR A 219 -4.99 -16.11 11.13
C THR A 219 -4.24 -15.57 12.35
N GLY A 220 -3.03 -16.07 12.58
CA GLY A 220 -2.12 -15.63 13.63
C GLY A 220 -0.92 -14.94 13.04
N ILE A 221 -0.62 -13.71 13.48
CA ILE A 221 0.55 -12.96 13.03
C ILE A 221 1.43 -12.65 14.23
N GLY A 222 2.68 -13.13 14.23
CA GLY A 222 3.67 -12.76 15.25
C GLY A 222 3.35 -13.22 16.69
N LEU A 223 2.44 -14.18 16.87
CA LEU A 223 2.06 -14.69 18.20
C LEU A 223 3.17 -15.49 18.90
N GLY A 224 4.25 -15.82 18.18
CA GLY A 224 5.31 -16.68 18.68
C GLY A 224 4.90 -18.15 18.70
N ASN A 225 5.72 -18.97 19.34
CA ASN A 225 5.63 -20.43 19.19
C ASN A 225 4.40 -20.99 19.93
N ASN A 226 3.57 -21.75 19.21
CA ASN A 226 2.52 -22.61 19.77
C ASN A 226 1.28 -21.87 20.25
N ILE A 227 0.95 -20.74 19.63
CA ILE A 227 -0.30 -20.04 19.87
C ILE A 227 -1.23 -20.25 18.68
N ILE A 228 -2.28 -21.03 18.90
CA ILE A 228 -3.37 -21.17 17.93
C ILE A 228 -4.24 -19.91 18.06
N PRO A 229 -4.51 -19.21 16.95
CA PRO A 229 -5.41 -18.06 16.97
C PRO A 229 -6.82 -18.50 17.38
N ASN A 230 -7.34 -17.89 18.44
CA ASN A 230 -8.69 -18.10 18.95
C ASN A 230 -9.72 -17.29 18.15
N ASN A 231 -9.32 -16.15 17.59
CA ASN A 231 -10.17 -15.33 16.73
C ASN A 231 -9.78 -15.43 15.25
N ARG A 232 -10.61 -14.88 14.36
CA ARG A 232 -10.32 -14.80 12.92
C ARG A 232 -8.97 -14.14 12.62
N LEU A 233 -8.55 -13.17 13.43
CA LEU A 233 -7.24 -12.55 13.38
C LEU A 233 -6.73 -12.30 14.81
N ASP A 234 -5.66 -12.98 15.19
CA ASP A 234 -4.90 -12.69 16.42
C ASP A 234 -3.50 -12.19 16.02
N VAL A 235 -3.12 -10.99 16.48
CA VAL A 235 -1.79 -10.41 16.21
C VAL A 235 -1.02 -10.25 17.52
N GLY A 236 0.17 -10.85 17.58
CA GLY A 236 1.13 -10.67 18.66
C GLY A 236 1.93 -9.40 18.41
N GLY A 237 1.56 -8.31 19.09
CA GLY A 237 2.23 -7.01 18.96
C GLY A 237 1.31 -5.90 18.45
N GLY A 238 1.92 -4.78 18.04
CA GLY A 238 1.21 -3.64 17.48
C GLY A 238 0.77 -3.88 16.03
N VAL A 239 -0.44 -3.45 15.68
CA VAL A 239 -0.97 -3.49 14.31
C VAL A 239 -1.00 -2.09 13.73
N VAL A 240 -0.48 -1.91 12.52
CA VAL A 240 -0.54 -0.66 11.77
C VAL A 240 -1.35 -0.91 10.50
N ILE A 241 -2.36 -0.09 10.24
CA ILE A 241 -3.19 -0.16 9.02
C ILE A 241 -3.21 1.24 8.41
N GLY A 242 -2.58 1.44 7.25
CA GLY A 242 -2.50 2.76 6.60
C GLY A 242 -1.29 2.89 5.71
N LYS A 243 -1.37 3.76 4.70
CA LYS A 243 -0.28 3.96 3.72
C LYS A 243 0.83 4.87 4.25
N ASN A 244 0.50 5.76 5.20
CA ASN A 244 1.42 6.76 5.72
C ASN A 244 2.21 6.30 6.95
N TYR A 245 2.02 5.06 7.40
CA TYR A 245 2.76 4.49 8.52
C TYR A 245 3.84 3.53 8.01
N THR A 246 5.10 3.88 8.23
CA THR A 246 6.26 3.09 7.82
C THR A 246 6.73 2.18 8.96
N PRO A 247 6.83 0.86 8.76
CA PRO A 247 7.47 -0.01 9.74
C PRO A 247 8.99 0.05 9.53
N ASN A 248 9.72 0.91 10.25
CA ASN A 248 11.14 0.59 10.48
C ASN A 248 11.77 1.25 11.72
N PHE A 249 12.49 0.39 12.43
CA PHE A 249 13.35 0.51 13.60
C PHE A 249 14.46 1.58 13.53
N ASN A 250 14.55 2.41 12.48
CA ASN A 250 15.62 3.41 12.32
C ASN A 250 15.22 4.67 11.49
N ALA A 251 13.93 4.93 11.25
CA ALA A 251 13.50 6.06 10.41
C ALA A 251 12.86 7.20 11.24
N ASN A 252 13.46 8.39 11.18
CA ASN A 252 13.07 9.62 11.90
C ASN A 252 11.71 10.24 11.47
N SER A 253 10.76 9.50 10.91
CA SER A 253 9.53 10.11 10.39
C SER A 253 8.26 9.25 10.35
N GLY A 254 8.25 8.03 10.93
CA GLY A 254 7.05 7.18 11.00
C GLY A 254 6.54 6.98 12.44
N PHE A 255 5.21 6.91 12.63
CA PHE A 255 4.62 6.54 13.93
C PHE A 255 4.69 5.02 14.13
N ILE A 256 5.33 4.58 15.23
CA ILE A 256 5.44 3.17 15.62
C ILE A 256 4.16 2.76 16.35
N ALA A 257 3.55 1.62 15.97
CA ALA A 257 2.41 1.09 16.72
C ALA A 257 2.80 0.76 18.18
N PRO A 258 1.91 1.01 19.15
CA PRO A 258 2.13 0.59 20.53
C PRO A 258 2.38 -0.92 20.61
N LYS A 259 3.25 -1.35 21.53
CA LYS A 259 3.58 -2.78 21.75
C LYS A 259 2.34 -3.69 21.84
N ASN A 260 1.23 -3.17 22.37
CA ASN A 260 -0.07 -3.84 22.48
C ASN A 260 -1.21 -2.91 22.00
N GLY A 261 -1.19 -2.47 20.74
CA GLY A 261 -2.20 -1.53 20.22
C GLY A 261 -2.41 -1.56 18.71
N LEU A 262 -3.50 -0.93 18.25
CA LEU A 262 -3.88 -0.82 16.84
C LEU A 262 -3.82 0.66 16.43
N LEU A 263 -3.00 0.98 15.43
CA LEU A 263 -2.91 2.29 14.80
C LEU A 263 -3.52 2.20 13.40
N VAL A 264 -4.60 2.95 13.13
CA VAL A 264 -5.28 2.92 11.82
C VAL A 264 -5.37 4.32 11.22
N GLU A 265 -5.05 4.42 9.94
CA GLU A 265 -5.30 5.57 9.09
C GLU A 265 -6.61 5.33 8.34
N GLY A 266 -7.63 6.15 8.59
CA GLY A 266 -8.94 6.03 7.95
C GLY A 266 -10.08 5.76 8.94
N ARG A 267 -11.18 5.19 8.45
CA ARG A 267 -12.33 4.79 9.28
C ARG A 267 -12.13 3.37 9.79
N VAL A 268 -12.40 3.14 11.08
CA VAL A 268 -12.37 1.80 11.70
C VAL A 268 -13.78 1.42 12.12
N GLY A 269 -14.35 0.43 11.44
CA GLY A 269 -15.63 -0.16 11.84
C GLY A 269 -15.39 -1.33 12.79
N PHE A 270 -16.00 -1.29 13.97
CA PHE A 270 -16.13 -2.47 14.83
C PHE A 270 -17.58 -2.94 14.75
N GLY A 271 -17.80 -4.11 14.14
CA GLY A 271 -19.13 -4.73 14.09
C GLY A 271 -20.07 -4.24 12.98
N THR A 272 -19.59 -3.51 11.98
CA THR A 272 -20.35 -3.11 10.78
C THR A 272 -19.48 -3.19 9.53
N SER A 273 -20.06 -3.62 8.40
CA SER A 273 -19.37 -3.72 7.11
C SER A 273 -19.26 -2.39 6.35
N ASP A 274 -19.92 -1.32 6.81
CA ASP A 274 -19.92 0.00 6.16
C ASP A 274 -19.89 1.14 7.18
N PRO A 275 -18.74 1.38 7.85
CA PRO A 275 -18.64 2.40 8.89
C PRO A 275 -18.76 3.82 8.33
N GLN A 276 -19.75 4.56 8.82
CA GLN A 276 -20.03 5.93 8.34
C GLN A 276 -19.17 7.00 9.04
N ASN A 277 -18.55 6.65 10.17
CA ASN A 277 -17.71 7.55 10.98
C ASN A 277 -16.27 7.04 11.11
N LYS A 278 -15.35 7.90 11.59
CA LYS A 278 -13.94 7.53 11.81
C LYS A 278 -13.75 6.44 12.89
N LEU A 279 -14.60 6.45 13.92
CA LEU A 279 -14.71 5.41 14.94
C LEU A 279 -16.20 5.09 15.10
N GLU A 280 -16.60 3.89 14.70
CA GLU A 280 -17.95 3.38 14.90
C GLU A 280 -17.89 2.13 15.78
N ILE A 281 -18.47 2.24 16.97
CA ILE A 281 -18.53 1.18 17.96
C ILE A 281 -20.00 0.76 18.05
N THR A 282 -20.33 -0.39 17.47
CA THR A 282 -21.68 -0.95 17.58
C THR A 282 -21.70 -2.00 18.68
N HIS A 283 -22.75 -1.98 19.48
CA HIS A 283 -23.09 -3.08 20.36
C HIS A 283 -24.27 -3.79 19.69
N GLY A 284 -24.19 -5.11 19.49
CA GLY A 284 -25.15 -5.92 18.72
C GLY A 284 -26.57 -6.02 19.32
N THR A 285 -26.97 -5.07 20.16
CA THR A 285 -28.27 -4.95 20.81
C THR A 285 -28.71 -3.50 20.71
N ASN A 286 -29.92 -3.25 20.19
CA ASN A 286 -30.47 -1.90 20.04
C ASN A 286 -30.47 -1.16 21.39
N GLY A 287 -29.92 0.06 21.41
CA GLY A 287 -29.88 0.93 22.59
C GLY A 287 -28.53 0.99 23.34
N PHE A 288 -27.51 0.24 22.91
CA PHE A 288 -26.21 0.21 23.57
C PHE A 288 -25.10 0.81 22.68
N SER A 289 -24.22 1.63 23.26
CA SER A 289 -23.15 2.35 22.54
C SER A 289 -21.84 1.55 22.37
N GLY A 290 -21.70 0.43 23.10
CA GLY A 290 -20.46 -0.35 23.15
C GLY A 290 -19.30 0.32 23.90
N LEU A 291 -19.51 1.49 24.51
CA LEU A 291 -18.53 2.21 25.33
C LEU A 291 -18.89 2.10 26.83
N ARG A 292 -18.01 1.50 27.65
CA ARG A 292 -18.16 1.39 29.11
C ARG A 292 -16.98 2.01 29.86
N PHE A 293 -17.22 3.02 30.69
CA PHE A 293 -16.20 3.65 31.54
C PHE A 293 -16.23 3.05 32.95
N THR A 294 -15.47 1.99 33.18
CA THR A 294 -15.52 1.18 34.41
C THR A 294 -15.06 1.89 35.69
N ASN A 295 -14.35 3.02 35.58
CA ASN A 295 -13.85 3.80 36.72
C ASN A 295 -14.65 5.08 36.99
N LEU A 296 -15.75 5.32 36.26
CA LEU A 296 -16.69 6.43 36.45
C LEU A 296 -18.01 5.94 37.06
N THR A 297 -17.94 4.95 37.94
CA THR A 297 -19.09 4.46 38.70
C THR A 297 -19.51 5.46 39.79
N SER A 298 -20.72 5.33 40.32
CA SER A 298 -21.44 6.23 41.25
C SER A 298 -20.70 6.79 42.48
N ASN A 299 -19.43 6.44 42.71
CA ASN A 299 -18.62 6.85 43.86
C ASN A 299 -17.72 8.07 43.58
N TYR A 300 -17.75 8.64 42.37
CA TYR A 300 -17.00 9.86 42.04
C TYR A 300 -17.90 11.10 42.11
N LEU A 301 -17.64 12.00 43.06
CA LEU A 301 -18.28 13.31 43.19
C LEU A 301 -17.35 14.38 42.60
N PRO A 302 -17.63 14.92 41.41
CA PRO A 302 -16.80 16.00 40.85
C PRO A 302 -16.93 17.26 41.71
N SER A 303 -15.81 17.77 42.22
CA SER A 303 -15.78 19.07 42.88
C SER A 303 -15.83 20.18 41.84
N ALA A 304 -16.71 21.15 42.08
CA ALA A 304 -16.94 22.40 41.33
C ALA A 304 -18.10 22.39 40.32
N THR A 305 -19.00 23.35 40.56
CA THR A 305 -20.17 23.73 39.78
C THR A 305 -19.79 24.06 38.34
N GLN A 306 -20.22 23.24 37.38
CA GLN A 306 -20.09 23.56 35.95
C GLN A 306 -21.32 24.35 35.47
N THR A 307 -21.07 25.36 34.64
CA THR A 307 -22.06 26.35 34.19
C THR A 307 -22.67 26.04 32.81
N THR A 308 -22.44 24.84 32.26
CA THR A 308 -22.96 24.45 30.95
C THR A 308 -24.27 23.68 31.10
N ASP A 309 -25.29 24.04 30.33
CA ASP A 309 -26.61 23.40 30.34
C ASP A 309 -26.65 22.06 29.59
N LYS A 310 -25.55 21.64 28.95
CA LYS A 310 -25.40 20.33 28.31
C LYS A 310 -24.09 19.68 28.74
N PHE A 311 -24.17 18.47 29.30
CA PHE A 311 -23.01 17.64 29.60
C PHE A 311 -23.28 16.18 29.20
N LEU A 312 -22.21 15.45 28.86
CA LEU A 312 -22.29 14.00 28.69
C LEU A 312 -22.28 13.39 30.09
N SER A 313 -23.35 12.70 30.45
CA SER A 313 -23.54 12.02 31.74
C SER A 313 -23.48 10.50 31.56
N VAL A 314 -23.36 9.75 32.66
CA VAL A 314 -23.41 8.29 32.65
C VAL A 314 -24.67 7.83 33.37
N ASN A 315 -25.55 7.05 32.72
CA ASN A 315 -26.76 6.54 33.36
C ASN A 315 -26.45 5.41 34.37
N GLN A 316 -27.47 4.94 35.09
CA GLN A 316 -27.33 3.86 36.09
C GLN A 316 -26.79 2.52 35.54
N ASN A 317 -26.78 2.34 34.23
CA ASN A 317 -26.25 1.15 33.55
C ASN A 317 -24.81 1.36 33.03
N GLY A 318 -24.26 2.57 33.11
CA GLY A 318 -22.93 2.89 32.60
C GLY A 318 -22.90 3.48 31.19
N ASP A 319 -24.05 3.85 30.61
CA ASP A 319 -24.13 4.41 29.25
C ASP A 319 -23.88 5.91 29.23
N VAL A 320 -23.11 6.41 28.26
CA VAL A 320 -22.92 7.86 28.04
C VAL A 320 -24.14 8.46 27.34
N VAL A 321 -24.82 9.39 28.00
CA VAL A 321 -26.02 10.07 27.49
C VAL A 321 -25.87 11.60 27.58
N LEU A 322 -26.37 12.32 26.57
CA LEU A 322 -26.42 13.78 26.60
C LEU A 322 -27.52 14.23 27.57
N GLN A 323 -27.14 14.87 28.68
CA GLN A 323 -28.08 15.33 29.70
C GLN A 323 -28.10 16.85 29.76
N LYS A 324 -29.31 17.40 29.91
CA LYS A 324 -29.53 18.82 30.18
C LYS A 324 -29.67 19.01 31.69
N MET A 325 -28.93 19.93 32.30
CA MET A 325 -29.16 20.27 33.71
C MET A 325 -30.59 20.81 33.85
N ALA A 326 -31.38 20.22 34.74
CA ALA A 326 -32.68 20.79 35.10
C ALA A 326 -32.44 22.15 35.76
N SER A 327 -32.86 23.23 35.10
CA SER A 327 -32.90 24.56 35.72
C SER A 327 -33.83 24.48 36.93
N ALA A 328 -33.33 24.86 38.11
CA ALA A 328 -34.13 24.89 39.32
C ALA A 328 -35.39 25.76 39.10
N SER A 329 -36.55 25.11 39.04
CA SER A 329 -37.84 25.79 38.99
C SER A 329 -38.36 25.99 40.40
N VAL A 330 -38.74 27.23 40.73
CA VAL A 330 -39.45 27.53 41.98
C VAL A 330 -40.86 26.96 41.85
N SER A 331 -41.18 25.93 42.63
CA SER A 331 -42.42 25.16 42.43
C SER A 331 -43.65 25.78 43.09
N SER A 332 -43.48 26.59 44.13
CA SER A 332 -44.57 27.38 44.74
C SER A 332 -44.06 28.35 45.80
N ASN A 333 -44.65 29.53 45.85
CA ASN A 333 -44.66 30.38 47.04
C ASN A 333 -46.03 30.24 47.69
N VAL A 334 -46.09 29.78 48.93
CA VAL A 334 -47.35 29.62 49.68
C VAL A 334 -47.39 30.66 50.79
N LEU A 335 -48.40 31.54 50.72
CA LEU A 335 -48.72 32.48 51.80
C LEU A 335 -49.66 31.78 52.77
N THR A 336 -49.26 31.64 54.03
CA THR A 336 -50.11 31.08 55.09
C THR A 336 -50.53 32.18 56.06
N SER A 337 -51.83 32.25 56.35
CA SER A 337 -52.45 33.34 57.12
C SER A 337 -52.21 33.25 58.63
N SER A 338 -51.62 32.15 59.13
CA SER A 338 -51.47 31.89 60.57
C SER A 338 -50.18 32.45 61.19
N GLY A 339 -49.28 33.07 60.41
CA GLY A 339 -48.00 33.54 60.97
C GLY A 339 -47.32 34.74 60.29
N ASN A 340 -47.91 35.35 59.25
CA ASN A 340 -47.27 36.42 58.46
C ASN A 340 -45.82 36.04 58.06
N GLN A 341 -45.60 34.83 57.55
CA GLN A 341 -44.31 34.40 57.01
C GLN A 341 -44.48 33.99 55.55
N MET A 342 -43.56 34.43 54.69
CA MET A 342 -43.44 33.90 53.33
C MET A 342 -42.48 32.72 53.36
N SER A 343 -42.91 31.59 52.81
CA SER A 343 -42.11 30.39 52.68
C SER A 343 -41.88 30.09 51.20
N SER A 344 -40.61 30.01 50.81
CA SER A 344 -40.21 29.62 49.46
C SER A 344 -39.60 28.22 49.51
N ASN A 345 -40.10 27.33 48.65
CA ASN A 345 -39.58 25.98 48.49
C ASN A 345 -38.86 25.86 47.16
N VAL A 346 -37.57 25.59 47.21
CA VAL A 346 -36.76 25.24 46.03
C VAL A 346 -36.16 23.87 46.25
N SER A 347 -36.63 22.88 45.49
CA SER A 347 -36.12 21.50 45.52
C SER A 347 -36.05 20.90 46.94
N ASN A 348 -37.12 21.07 47.73
CA ASN A 348 -37.29 20.59 49.12
C ASN A 348 -36.43 21.30 50.18
N ILE A 349 -35.77 22.41 49.83
CA ILE A 349 -35.14 23.31 50.80
C ILE A 349 -36.10 24.47 51.05
N ILE A 350 -36.47 24.67 52.33
CA ILE A 350 -37.45 25.67 52.76
C ILE A 350 -36.74 26.85 53.42
N GLY A 351 -36.94 28.05 52.86
CA GLY A 351 -36.54 29.32 53.48
C GLY A 351 -37.76 30.11 53.91
N THR A 352 -37.76 30.61 55.15
CA THR A 352 -38.86 31.42 55.72
C THR A 352 -38.40 32.82 56.10
N ALA A 353 -39.20 33.83 55.77
CA ALA A 353 -38.97 35.22 56.21
C ALA A 353 -40.26 35.83 56.80
N PRO A 354 -40.17 36.62 57.88
CA PRO A 354 -41.31 37.36 58.43
C PRO A 354 -41.73 38.51 57.51
N ILE A 355 -43.04 38.69 57.35
CA ILE A 355 -43.65 39.81 56.62
C ILE A 355 -43.82 40.97 57.61
N VAL A 356 -43.11 42.08 57.38
CA VAL A 356 -43.30 43.33 58.14
C VAL A 356 -44.46 44.10 57.50
N ASN A 357 -45.62 44.10 58.15
CA ASN A 357 -46.79 44.83 57.65
C ASN A 357 -46.72 46.32 58.06
N SER A 358 -46.83 47.24 57.11
CA SER A 358 -47.10 48.66 57.42
C SER A 358 -48.60 48.83 57.64
N ILE A 359 -49.02 49.27 58.83
CA ILE A 359 -50.42 49.55 59.15
C ILE A 359 -50.58 51.06 59.35
N SER A 360 -51.52 51.66 58.62
CA SER A 360 -51.96 53.05 58.85
C SER A 360 -53.48 53.08 59.09
N ASN A 361 -53.88 53.90 60.06
CA ASN A 361 -55.28 54.16 60.38
C ASN A 361 -55.59 55.61 60.04
N PHE A 362 -56.63 55.83 59.26
CA PHE A 362 -57.11 57.17 58.93
C PHE A 362 -58.63 57.21 59.01
N ILE A 363 -59.18 58.29 59.55
CA ILE A 363 -60.63 58.52 59.62
C ILE A 363 -61.01 59.33 58.38
N ASN A 364 -61.89 58.77 57.56
CA ASN A 364 -62.33 59.45 56.35
C ASN A 364 -63.34 60.57 56.68
N SER A 365 -63.67 61.35 55.65
CA SER A 365 -64.62 62.46 55.74
C SER A 365 -66.06 62.05 56.12
N ASN A 366 -66.38 60.75 56.12
CA ASN A 366 -67.69 60.23 56.55
C ASN A 366 -67.69 59.78 58.02
N ASN A 367 -66.67 60.16 58.79
CA ASN A 367 -66.45 59.76 60.18
C ASN A 367 -66.36 58.23 60.35
N GLN A 368 -65.72 57.57 59.38
CA GLN A 368 -65.50 56.13 59.38
C GLN A 368 -64.01 55.84 59.52
N LEU A 369 -63.66 54.93 60.43
CA LEU A 369 -62.29 54.44 60.56
C LEU A 369 -62.01 53.45 59.42
N ILE A 370 -60.94 53.70 58.66
CA ILE A 370 -60.40 52.78 57.66
C ILE A 370 -58.97 52.42 58.05
N THR A 371 -58.68 51.13 58.12
CA THR A 371 -57.34 50.59 58.36
C THR A 371 -56.77 50.06 57.06
N THR A 372 -55.60 50.56 56.65
CA THR A 372 -54.89 50.05 55.46
C THR A 372 -53.70 49.22 55.90
N VAL A 373 -53.63 47.98 55.42
CA VAL A 373 -52.49 47.07 55.66
C VAL A 373 -51.83 46.77 54.33
N ASN A 374 -50.56 47.17 54.18
CA ASN A 374 -49.77 46.99 52.95
C ASN A 374 -50.49 47.44 51.65
N GLY A 375 -51.17 48.59 51.70
CA GLY A 375 -51.84 49.20 50.55
C GLY A 375 -53.27 48.71 50.27
N VAL A 376 -53.80 47.76 51.04
CA VAL A 376 -55.20 47.31 50.93
C VAL A 376 -56.02 47.82 52.11
N SER A 377 -57.05 48.61 51.83
CA SER A 377 -57.92 49.23 52.83
C SER A 377 -59.04 48.30 53.31
N SER A 378 -59.33 48.33 54.61
CA SER A 378 -60.49 47.66 55.20
C SER A 378 -61.80 48.28 54.72
N ALA A 379 -62.91 47.56 54.88
CA ALA A 379 -64.23 48.17 54.79
C ALA A 379 -64.38 49.27 55.87
N PRO A 380 -65.01 50.42 55.58
CA PRO A 380 -65.13 51.51 56.54
C PRO A 380 -66.02 51.15 57.73
N ILE A 381 -65.57 51.49 58.96
CA ILE A 381 -66.37 51.32 60.19
C ILE A 381 -66.88 52.70 60.65
N SER A 382 -68.19 52.93 60.58
CA SER A 382 -68.79 54.20 61.04
C SER A 382 -68.72 54.35 62.56
N LEU A 383 -68.19 55.49 63.03
CA LEU A 383 -68.13 55.84 64.44
C LEU A 383 -69.44 56.53 64.88
N PRO A 384 -70.01 56.23 66.06
CA PRO A 384 -71.30 56.78 66.50
C PRO A 384 -71.24 58.30 66.75
N PHE A 385 -72.27 59.01 66.26
CA PHE A 385 -72.45 60.47 66.24
C PHE A 385 -72.67 61.09 67.63
N GLY A 386 -72.16 62.31 67.82
CA GLY A 386 -72.58 63.26 68.84
C GLY A 386 -72.80 64.64 68.18
N GLU A 387 -74.01 65.16 68.29
CA GLU A 387 -74.49 66.42 67.71
C GLU A 387 -73.78 67.66 68.27
N PHE A 388 -73.52 68.65 67.40
CA PHE A 388 -73.54 70.07 67.74
C PHE A 388 -74.15 70.86 66.57
N ASN A 389 -75.28 71.53 66.82
CA ASN A 389 -75.95 72.47 65.91
C ASN A 389 -75.30 73.87 65.95
N GLU A 390 -75.50 74.60 64.84
CA GLU A 390 -74.88 75.87 64.40
C GLU A 390 -75.13 77.13 65.25
N ILE A 391 -74.29 78.18 65.07
CA ILE A 391 -74.51 79.48 65.74
C ILE A 391 -74.34 80.76 64.86
N ASP A 392 -73.60 80.81 63.74
CA ASP A 392 -73.28 82.14 63.15
C ASP A 392 -73.98 82.54 61.83
N GLY A 393 -74.59 81.61 61.07
CA GLY A 393 -75.35 81.93 59.85
C GLY A 393 -74.56 82.72 58.78
N SER A 394 -73.23 82.56 58.73
CA SER A 394 -72.34 83.31 57.83
C SER A 394 -72.10 82.60 56.49
N THR A 395 -72.31 83.29 55.37
CA THR A 395 -72.13 82.73 54.01
C THR A 395 -70.68 82.75 53.48
N THR A 396 -69.69 82.97 54.35
CA THR A 396 -68.28 83.17 53.94
C THR A 396 -67.29 82.20 54.58
N ASN A 397 -67.75 81.26 55.41
CA ASN A 397 -66.90 80.22 56.01
C ASN A 397 -67.41 78.79 55.75
N GLU A 398 -68.30 78.62 54.78
CA GLU A 398 -68.85 77.31 54.39
C GLU A 398 -67.86 76.54 53.51
N LEU A 399 -67.87 75.21 53.63
CA LEU A 399 -67.05 74.32 52.81
C LEU A 399 -67.47 74.46 51.32
N GLN A 400 -66.62 75.01 50.47
CA GLN A 400 -66.91 75.11 49.03
C GLN A 400 -66.61 73.80 48.30
N THR A 401 -67.47 73.45 47.34
CA THR A 401 -67.31 72.27 46.48
C THR A 401 -66.74 72.69 45.12
N LEU A 402 -65.66 72.04 44.67
CA LEU A 402 -65.07 72.21 43.34
C LEU A 402 -65.68 71.22 42.34
N THR A 403 -66.16 71.71 41.19
CA THR A 403 -66.71 70.85 40.12
C THR A 403 -66.00 71.14 38.78
N GLN A 404 -65.49 70.10 38.11
CA GLN A 404 -64.83 70.21 36.80
C GLN A 404 -65.74 69.72 35.66
N SER A 405 -65.82 70.49 34.57
CA SER A 405 -66.47 70.08 33.32
C SER A 405 -65.64 70.54 32.12
N GLY A 406 -65.13 69.57 31.34
CA GLY A 406 -64.13 69.80 30.31
C GLY A 406 -62.83 70.39 30.90
N ASN A 407 -62.30 71.42 30.24
CA ASN A 407 -61.10 72.12 30.70
C ASN A 407 -61.37 73.23 31.72
N THR A 408 -62.60 73.38 32.23
CA THR A 408 -62.97 74.45 33.17
C THR A 408 -63.32 73.89 34.55
N ILE A 409 -62.75 74.50 35.60
CA ILE A 409 -63.08 74.21 37.01
C ILE A 409 -63.92 75.38 37.56
N THR A 410 -65.00 75.07 38.27
CA THR A 410 -65.96 76.04 38.83
C THR A 410 -66.13 75.84 40.35
N LEU A 411 -66.23 76.92 41.11
CA LEU A 411 -66.52 76.92 42.55
C LEU A 411 -68.03 77.06 42.81
N SER A 412 -68.57 76.26 43.74
CA SER A 412 -69.98 76.38 44.17
C SER A 412 -70.28 77.73 44.82
N GLN A 413 -71.55 78.16 44.81
CA GLN A 413 -72.03 79.40 45.47
C GLN A 413 -71.42 80.71 44.92
N GLY A 414 -71.21 80.80 43.60
CA GLY A 414 -70.84 82.05 42.93
C GLY A 414 -69.34 82.39 42.92
N GLY A 415 -68.46 81.47 43.34
CA GLY A 415 -67.01 81.69 43.44
C GLY A 415 -66.23 81.80 42.11
N GLY A 416 -66.90 81.79 40.95
CA GLY A 416 -66.27 81.92 39.63
C GLY A 416 -65.73 80.61 39.03
N SER A 417 -65.15 80.71 37.84
CA SER A 417 -64.53 79.58 37.12
C SER A 417 -63.23 79.98 36.42
N PHE A 418 -62.34 79.01 36.18
CA PHE A 418 -61.15 79.20 35.34
C PHE A 418 -60.91 78.00 34.42
N THR A 419 -60.36 78.26 33.23
CA THR A 419 -60.12 77.25 32.18
C THR A 419 -58.64 76.95 32.01
N ILE A 420 -58.29 75.67 31.95
CA ILE A 420 -56.93 75.14 31.77
C ILE A 420 -56.62 75.03 30.26
N PRO A 421 -55.43 75.46 29.76
CA PRO A 421 -55.09 75.33 28.35
C PRO A 421 -54.92 73.87 27.91
N THR A 422 -55.45 73.49 26.74
CA THR A 422 -55.20 72.20 26.08
C THR A 422 -53.82 72.19 25.42
N PHE A 423 -52.94 71.26 25.81
CA PHE A 423 -51.80 70.85 25.00
C PHE A 423 -52.23 69.71 24.07
N VAL A 424 -52.00 69.86 22.76
CA VAL A 424 -52.10 68.79 21.77
C VAL A 424 -50.75 68.67 21.05
N ASP A 425 -50.09 67.54 21.27
CA ASP A 425 -48.90 67.07 20.56
C ASP A 425 -49.33 66.57 19.16
N THR A 426 -48.72 67.05 18.08
CA THR A 426 -49.15 66.75 16.68
C THR A 426 -48.03 66.39 15.72
N ASP A 427 -46.86 66.04 16.21
CA ASP A 427 -45.68 65.70 15.43
C ASP A 427 -45.66 64.23 15.03
N SER A 428 -46.46 63.92 14.01
CA SER A 428 -46.11 62.90 13.02
C SER A 428 -45.90 63.58 11.67
N GLN A 429 -44.69 64.10 11.42
CA GLN A 429 -44.31 64.61 10.10
C GLN A 429 -43.45 63.60 9.32
N SER A 430 -43.72 63.45 8.03
CA SER A 430 -42.96 62.57 7.12
C SER A 430 -42.01 63.37 6.23
N LEU A 431 -40.78 62.85 6.03
CA LEU A 431 -39.78 63.40 5.11
C LEU A 431 -39.97 62.84 3.69
N SER A 432 -39.85 63.71 2.69
CA SER A 432 -39.98 63.41 1.26
C SER A 432 -38.87 64.09 0.45
N LEU A 433 -38.27 63.36 -0.51
CA LEU A 433 -37.23 63.86 -1.41
C LEU A 433 -37.75 63.82 -2.85
N ASN A 434 -37.76 64.97 -3.53
CA ASN A 434 -38.13 65.08 -4.94
C ASN A 434 -37.04 65.86 -5.70
N GLY A 435 -36.31 65.17 -6.57
CA GLY A 435 -35.09 65.70 -7.19
C GLY A 435 -34.00 65.97 -6.15
N ASN A 436 -33.51 67.20 -6.12
CA ASN A 436 -32.50 67.70 -5.18
C ASN A 436 -33.10 68.55 -4.05
N ILE A 437 -34.41 68.47 -3.80
CA ILE A 437 -35.06 69.20 -2.71
C ILE A 437 -35.63 68.22 -1.67
N LEU A 438 -35.12 68.31 -0.44
CA LEU A 438 -35.58 67.52 0.70
C LEU A 438 -36.60 68.33 1.51
N SER A 439 -37.77 67.75 1.79
CA SER A 439 -38.92 68.44 2.40
C SER A 439 -39.52 67.66 3.58
N ILE A 440 -40.07 68.39 4.55
CA ILE A 440 -40.91 67.83 5.63
C ILE A 440 -42.37 68.18 5.34
N SER A 441 -43.31 67.25 5.51
CA SER A 441 -44.75 67.53 5.29
C SER A 441 -45.22 68.69 6.18
N ASN A 442 -45.67 69.79 5.57
CA ASN A 442 -46.04 71.08 6.20
C ASN A 442 -44.89 71.84 6.88
N GLY A 443 -43.64 71.55 6.52
CA GLY A 443 -42.44 72.22 7.03
C GLY A 443 -41.55 72.86 5.95
N ASN A 444 -40.37 73.31 6.38
CA ASN A 444 -39.37 73.89 5.47
C ASN A 444 -38.81 72.83 4.52
N SER A 445 -38.37 73.28 3.35
CA SER A 445 -37.60 72.47 2.40
C SER A 445 -36.19 73.03 2.25
N VAL A 446 -35.23 72.15 1.97
CA VAL A 446 -33.85 72.52 1.67
C VAL A 446 -33.52 72.08 0.24
N THR A 447 -33.10 73.01 -0.59
CA THR A 447 -32.55 72.71 -1.91
C THR A 447 -31.08 72.36 -1.76
N LEU A 448 -30.74 71.11 -2.06
CA LEU A 448 -29.37 70.62 -2.08
C LEU A 448 -28.68 71.11 -3.37
N PRO A 449 -27.40 71.52 -3.31
CA PRO A 449 -26.70 72.06 -4.48
C PRO A 449 -26.69 71.09 -5.66
N THR A 450 -26.92 71.59 -6.87
CA THR A 450 -26.70 70.82 -8.11
C THR A 450 -25.21 70.64 -8.34
N TYR A 451 -24.70 69.42 -8.22
CA TYR A 451 -23.32 69.09 -8.55
C TYR A 451 -23.18 68.77 -10.04
N SER A 452 -22.28 69.47 -10.75
CA SER A 452 -21.85 69.15 -12.12
C SER A 452 -20.38 68.71 -12.10
N GLY A 453 -20.09 67.48 -12.52
CA GLY A 453 -18.76 66.84 -12.42
C GLY A 453 -17.68 67.35 -13.40
N THR A 454 -16.41 67.24 -12.99
CA THR A 454 -15.20 67.51 -13.80
C THR A 454 -14.17 66.37 -13.76
N ASP A 455 -14.59 65.12 -13.56
CA ASP A 455 -13.72 63.95 -13.47
C ASP A 455 -13.72 63.10 -14.75
N SER A 456 -13.45 63.70 -15.90
CA SER A 456 -12.73 62.96 -16.96
C SER A 456 -11.24 63.11 -16.71
N GLN A 457 -10.73 62.39 -15.72
CA GLN A 457 -9.29 62.29 -15.52
C GLN A 457 -8.74 61.08 -16.27
N ASN A 458 -7.75 61.30 -17.13
CA ASN A 458 -7.09 60.22 -17.84
C ASN A 458 -6.11 59.51 -16.91
N LEU A 459 -6.21 58.18 -16.84
CA LEU A 459 -5.27 57.34 -16.13
C LEU A 459 -4.12 56.99 -17.08
N SER A 460 -2.89 57.34 -16.70
CA SER A 460 -1.69 57.05 -17.49
C SER A 460 -0.70 56.19 -16.70
N ILE A 461 0.01 55.31 -17.41
CA ILE A 461 1.07 54.45 -16.87
C ILE A 461 2.39 54.85 -17.52
N SER A 462 3.41 55.08 -16.70
CA SER A 462 4.79 55.25 -17.13
C SER A 462 5.71 54.54 -16.13
N GLY A 463 6.42 53.51 -16.60
CA GLY A 463 7.18 52.61 -15.74
C GLY A 463 6.27 51.85 -14.76
N ASN A 464 6.62 51.88 -13.47
CA ASN A 464 5.89 51.29 -12.35
C ASN A 464 4.97 52.29 -11.62
N THR A 465 4.64 53.41 -12.26
CA THR A 465 3.81 54.46 -11.65
C THR A 465 2.52 54.65 -12.43
N ILE A 466 1.38 54.57 -11.72
CA ILE A 466 0.07 54.94 -12.23
C ILE A 466 -0.22 56.38 -11.78
N SER A 467 -0.61 57.24 -12.72
CA SER A 467 -0.92 58.65 -12.44
C SER A 467 -2.26 59.04 -13.05
N ILE A 468 -3.03 59.83 -12.30
CA ILE A 468 -4.26 60.47 -12.75
C ILE A 468 -3.89 61.88 -13.22
N SER A 469 -4.37 62.32 -14.39
CA SER A 469 -4.08 63.68 -14.89
C SER A 469 -4.51 64.76 -13.88
N ASN A 470 -3.55 65.59 -13.44
CA ASN A 470 -3.70 66.59 -12.37
C ASN A 470 -4.01 66.04 -10.96
N GLY A 471 -3.78 64.75 -10.72
CA GLY A 471 -4.01 64.07 -9.44
C GLY A 471 -2.75 63.41 -8.87
N ASN A 472 -2.94 62.61 -7.81
CA ASN A 472 -1.86 61.88 -7.17
C ASN A 472 -1.33 60.75 -8.08
N SER A 473 -0.06 60.43 -7.92
CA SER A 473 0.56 59.25 -8.50
C SER A 473 0.84 58.21 -7.42
N ILE A 474 0.70 56.93 -7.79
CA ILE A 474 1.15 55.80 -6.97
C ILE A 474 2.26 55.10 -7.74
N THR A 475 3.47 55.16 -7.19
CA THR A 475 4.61 54.38 -7.66
C THR A 475 4.66 53.09 -6.84
N PHE A 476 4.46 51.96 -7.51
CA PHE A 476 4.63 50.67 -6.86
C PHE A 476 6.12 50.44 -6.58
N PRO A 477 6.49 49.95 -5.37
CA PRO A 477 7.88 49.60 -5.09
C PRO A 477 8.39 48.62 -6.15
N THR A 478 9.63 48.80 -6.63
CA THR A 478 10.32 47.92 -7.60
C THR A 478 10.69 46.57 -6.99
N THR A 479 9.84 46.03 -6.12
CA THR A 479 9.98 44.70 -5.58
C THR A 479 9.54 43.71 -6.64
N ASN A 480 10.56 43.02 -7.18
CA ASN A 480 10.50 41.81 -7.99
C ASN A 480 9.13 41.13 -7.95
N ILE A 481 8.51 40.99 -9.12
CA ILE A 481 7.37 40.12 -9.33
C ILE A 481 7.80 38.70 -8.93
N VAL A 482 7.42 38.26 -7.73
CA VAL A 482 7.53 36.86 -7.34
C VAL A 482 6.33 36.15 -7.94
N GLY A 483 6.60 35.27 -8.90
CA GLY A 483 5.61 34.63 -9.75
C GLY A 483 4.49 33.92 -8.98
N GLY A 484 3.25 34.29 -9.32
CA GLY A 484 2.06 33.48 -9.10
C GLY A 484 1.50 32.99 -10.45
N SER A 485 0.66 31.96 -10.41
CA SER A 485 0.36 30.99 -11.49
C SER A 485 -0.25 31.49 -12.80
N ASN A 486 -0.23 32.78 -13.15
CA ASN A 486 -0.61 33.29 -14.48
C ASN A 486 0.02 34.68 -14.75
N VAL A 487 1.36 34.75 -14.82
CA VAL A 487 2.06 35.92 -15.38
C VAL A 487 2.77 35.50 -16.67
N THR A 488 2.18 35.84 -17.81
CA THR A 488 2.82 35.71 -19.12
C THR A 488 3.70 36.93 -19.36
N ILE A 489 5.02 36.75 -19.33
CA ILE A 489 5.98 37.78 -19.74
C ILE A 489 6.40 37.50 -21.19
N THR A 490 5.99 38.35 -22.14
CA THR A 490 6.52 38.33 -23.51
C THR A 490 7.46 39.51 -23.72
N GLY A 491 8.62 39.24 -24.34
CA GLY A 491 9.61 40.25 -24.71
C GLY A 491 10.29 39.90 -26.03
N SER A 492 10.45 40.88 -26.92
CA SER A 492 11.12 40.71 -28.22
C SER A 492 12.61 41.03 -28.09
N GLY A 493 13.39 40.05 -27.64
CA GLY A 493 14.86 40.14 -27.64
C GLY A 493 15.41 40.08 -29.07
N THR A 494 16.54 40.76 -29.32
CA THR A 494 17.29 40.67 -30.58
C THR A 494 18.58 39.87 -30.38
N THR A 495 19.27 39.51 -31.47
CA THR A 495 20.51 38.70 -31.43
C THR A 495 21.65 39.35 -30.65
N THR A 496 21.65 40.67 -30.48
CA THR A 496 22.69 41.42 -29.74
C THR A 496 22.29 41.79 -28.31
N SER A 497 21.02 41.65 -27.94
CA SER A 497 20.52 41.85 -26.58
C SER A 497 19.34 40.91 -26.33
N PRO A 498 19.63 39.62 -26.07
CA PRO A 498 18.59 38.65 -25.82
C PRO A 498 17.86 38.98 -24.51
N TYR A 499 16.54 38.79 -24.51
CA TYR A 499 15.71 38.97 -23.33
C TYR A 499 16.07 37.88 -22.30
N GLN A 500 16.76 38.24 -21.22
CA GLN A 500 17.18 37.30 -20.19
C GLN A 500 16.22 37.31 -19.00
N ILE A 501 15.56 36.18 -18.76
CA ILE A 501 14.87 35.88 -17.50
C ILE A 501 15.94 35.34 -16.53
N SER A 502 15.95 35.83 -15.28
CA SER A 502 17.06 35.74 -14.32
C SER A 502 17.66 34.34 -14.07
N SER A 503 18.87 34.32 -13.51
CA SER A 503 19.79 33.18 -13.28
C SER A 503 19.30 32.00 -12.41
N VAL A 504 18.02 31.88 -12.14
CA VAL A 504 17.38 30.73 -11.48
C VAL A 504 16.44 29.95 -12.41
N ASP A 505 16.27 30.39 -13.67
CA ASP A 505 15.38 29.74 -14.63
C ASP A 505 16.12 29.27 -15.90
N THR A 506 16.50 27.98 -15.93
CA THR A 506 17.14 27.31 -17.07
C THR A 506 16.10 26.81 -18.07
N SER A 507 15.32 27.71 -18.65
CA SER A 507 14.33 27.40 -19.70
C SER A 507 14.95 27.50 -21.09
N LEU A 508 14.88 26.39 -21.84
CA LEU A 508 15.26 26.26 -23.26
C LEU A 508 14.44 27.22 -24.15
N TYR A 509 15.10 27.97 -25.03
CA TYR A 509 14.48 28.83 -26.05
C TYR A 509 14.37 28.11 -27.40
N ALA A 510 13.25 28.32 -28.11
CA ALA A 510 13.16 28.17 -29.56
C ALA A 510 12.44 29.40 -30.15
N ASN A 511 13.01 29.98 -31.21
CA ASN A 511 12.66 31.31 -31.74
C ASN A 511 11.21 31.44 -32.28
N ASN A 512 10.47 30.35 -32.49
CA ASN A 512 9.16 30.38 -33.16
C ASN A 512 8.04 29.53 -32.53
N GLY A 513 7.98 29.35 -31.20
CA GLY A 513 6.71 28.93 -30.57
C GLY A 513 6.78 28.00 -29.37
N VAL A 514 6.64 28.60 -28.18
CA VAL A 514 6.02 28.11 -26.93
C VAL A 514 6.39 26.70 -26.44
N ILE A 515 7.23 26.63 -25.40
CA ILE A 515 7.23 25.56 -24.38
C ILE A 515 6.28 26.01 -23.27
N ASN A 516 5.12 25.36 -23.14
CA ASN A 516 3.98 25.97 -22.45
C ASN A 516 3.91 25.73 -20.93
N GLN A 517 4.77 24.89 -20.36
CA GLN A 517 5.00 24.82 -18.91
C GLN A 517 6.11 23.81 -18.65
N ALA A 518 7.13 24.22 -17.90
CA ALA A 518 7.98 23.27 -17.20
C ALA A 518 7.46 23.19 -15.76
N THR A 519 6.78 22.11 -15.40
CA THR A 519 6.29 21.93 -14.02
C THR A 519 7.36 21.25 -13.19
N THR A 520 7.58 21.73 -11.97
CA THR A 520 8.50 21.08 -11.03
C THR A 520 7.71 20.03 -10.26
N VAL A 521 8.00 18.75 -10.49
CA VAL A 521 7.39 17.63 -9.75
C VAL A 521 8.50 16.96 -8.96
N GLY A 522 8.47 17.11 -7.63
CA GLY A 522 9.43 16.46 -6.73
C GLY A 522 10.89 16.86 -6.96
N GLY A 523 11.15 18.11 -7.35
CA GLY A 523 12.50 18.62 -7.65
C GLY A 523 12.97 18.38 -9.09
N ASN A 524 12.27 17.56 -9.87
CA ASN A 524 12.54 17.35 -11.28
C ASN A 524 11.72 18.30 -12.15
N ARG A 525 12.35 18.86 -13.18
CA ARG A 525 11.70 19.75 -14.14
C ARG A 525 11.13 18.91 -15.28
N VAL A 526 9.80 18.87 -15.40
CA VAL A 526 9.08 18.08 -16.40
C VAL A 526 8.63 19.00 -17.53
N VAL A 527 8.98 18.67 -18.78
CA VAL A 527 8.49 19.37 -19.97
C VAL A 527 7.35 18.56 -20.57
N ASP A 528 6.12 19.04 -20.39
CA ASP A 528 4.94 18.44 -21.03
C ASP A 528 4.81 18.93 -22.48
N MET A 529 4.82 17.97 -23.40
CA MET A 529 4.81 18.22 -24.83
C MET A 529 3.42 18.21 -25.46
N ASN A 530 2.36 17.86 -24.72
CA ASN A 530 0.97 17.81 -25.21
C ASN A 530 0.84 17.17 -26.62
N ASP A 531 1.32 15.94 -26.77
CA ASP A 531 1.34 15.16 -28.02
C ASP A 531 2.13 15.78 -29.20
N ARG A 532 3.07 16.67 -28.92
CA ARG A 532 3.99 17.25 -29.94
C ARG A 532 5.37 16.63 -29.88
N ASN A 533 6.08 16.65 -31.01
CA ASN A 533 7.46 16.18 -31.10
C ASN A 533 8.46 17.26 -30.64
N ILE A 534 9.55 16.87 -29.98
CA ILE A 534 10.75 17.74 -29.89
C ILE A 534 11.47 17.66 -31.22
N TRP A 535 11.54 18.77 -31.95
CA TRP A 535 12.31 18.86 -33.18
C TRP A 535 13.60 19.66 -32.94
N PHE A 536 14.76 19.01 -33.06
CA PHE A 536 16.06 19.68 -33.07
C PHE A 536 16.48 19.96 -34.52
N ASN A 537 16.21 21.17 -35.04
CA ASN A 537 16.60 21.55 -36.41
C ASN A 537 17.97 22.23 -36.39
N THR A 538 18.98 21.56 -36.94
CA THR A 538 20.37 22.04 -36.95
C THR A 538 20.81 22.47 -38.36
N SER A 539 19.87 22.61 -39.31
CA SER A 539 20.16 22.79 -40.74
C SER A 539 20.91 24.07 -41.11
N THR A 540 21.03 25.05 -40.21
CA THR A 540 21.74 26.32 -40.42
C THR A 540 23.14 26.36 -39.82
N SER A 541 23.59 25.33 -39.10
CA SER A 541 24.92 25.27 -38.51
C SER A 541 25.70 24.08 -39.05
N ALA A 542 26.66 24.34 -39.94
CA ALA A 542 27.54 23.32 -40.51
C ALA A 542 28.46 22.65 -39.46
N THR A 543 28.46 23.12 -38.21
CA THR A 543 29.41 22.71 -37.16
C THR A 543 28.78 22.09 -35.90
N ASN A 544 27.46 22.16 -35.67
CA ASN A 544 26.94 22.02 -34.28
C ASN A 544 25.61 21.26 -34.08
N GLY A 545 25.40 20.14 -34.77
CA GLY A 545 24.24 19.27 -34.53
C GLY A 545 24.45 18.18 -33.48
N LYS A 546 24.94 18.53 -32.27
CA LYS A 546 25.17 17.56 -31.17
C LYS A 546 24.16 17.78 -30.03
N LEU A 547 23.54 16.71 -29.54
CA LEU A 547 22.70 16.69 -28.35
C LEU A 547 23.49 16.08 -27.18
N TYR A 548 23.62 16.83 -26.08
CA TYR A 548 24.27 16.38 -24.84
C TYR A 548 23.22 16.20 -23.74
N ILE A 549 23.27 15.07 -23.03
CA ILE A 549 22.43 14.78 -21.86
C ILE A 549 23.38 14.45 -20.70
N GLY A 550 23.46 15.31 -19.68
CA GLY A 550 24.38 15.11 -18.55
C GLY A 550 24.32 16.22 -17.50
N SER A 551 25.14 16.10 -16.47
CA SER A 551 25.16 16.92 -15.26
C SER A 551 26.20 18.05 -15.28
N SER A 552 27.24 17.97 -16.13
CA SER A 552 28.26 19.02 -16.29
C SER A 552 28.16 19.73 -17.65
N PRO A 553 28.03 21.07 -17.68
CA PRO A 553 27.95 21.83 -18.94
C PRO A 553 29.30 22.04 -19.63
N ASN A 554 30.42 21.74 -18.95
CA ASN A 554 31.77 21.93 -19.48
C ASN A 554 32.35 20.59 -19.94
N TYR A 555 31.83 20.06 -21.05
CA TYR A 555 32.44 18.90 -21.70
C TYR A 555 33.44 19.37 -22.76
N ASN A 556 34.72 19.00 -22.59
CA ASN A 556 35.77 19.25 -23.58
C ASN A 556 35.41 18.55 -24.90
N ASN A 557 35.69 19.18 -26.04
CA ASN A 557 35.38 18.76 -27.43
C ASN A 557 35.83 17.35 -27.88
N ALA A 558 36.21 16.46 -26.98
CA ALA A 558 36.70 15.11 -27.23
C ALA A 558 35.60 14.07 -27.55
N THR A 559 34.32 14.44 -27.70
CA THR A 559 33.25 13.48 -28.11
C THR A 559 33.30 13.09 -29.60
N GLY A 560 34.40 13.33 -30.31
CA GLY A 560 34.58 12.93 -31.70
C GLY A 560 33.41 13.36 -32.61
N SER A 561 32.97 12.47 -33.48
CA SER A 561 31.94 12.72 -34.50
C SER A 561 30.49 12.43 -34.04
N TYR A 562 30.25 12.11 -32.76
CA TYR A 562 28.94 11.70 -32.28
C TYR A 562 27.93 12.86 -32.23
N LYS A 563 26.70 12.60 -32.69
CA LYS A 563 25.58 13.58 -32.69
C LYS A 563 24.71 13.52 -31.44
N LEU A 564 24.77 12.44 -30.65
CA LEU A 564 24.09 12.31 -29.36
C LEU A 564 25.10 11.75 -28.36
N PHE A 565 25.28 12.43 -27.24
CA PHE A 565 26.11 11.99 -26.12
C PHE A 565 25.29 12.02 -24.83
N VAL A 566 25.35 10.94 -24.04
CA VAL A 566 24.62 10.79 -22.78
C VAL A 566 25.59 10.39 -21.67
N GLU A 567 25.85 11.31 -20.75
CA GLU A 567 26.65 11.08 -19.55
C GLU A 567 25.93 10.07 -18.64
N GLY A 568 26.64 9.05 -18.17
CA GLY A 568 26.08 7.99 -17.32
C GLY A 568 25.35 6.86 -18.06
N GLY A 569 25.27 6.93 -19.40
CA GLY A 569 24.69 5.88 -20.25
C GLY A 569 23.18 5.99 -20.43
N ILE A 570 22.61 5.07 -21.21
CA ILE A 570 21.18 5.04 -21.54
C ILE A 570 20.57 3.75 -20.98
N MET A 571 19.61 3.89 -20.07
CA MET A 571 18.73 2.77 -19.68
C MET A 571 17.46 2.83 -20.52
N THR A 572 17.19 1.77 -21.28
CA THR A 572 16.01 1.67 -22.15
C THR A 572 15.49 0.24 -22.17
N GLU A 573 14.17 0.07 -22.35
CA GLU A 573 13.57 -1.26 -22.52
C GLU A 573 13.96 -1.91 -23.84
N LYS A 574 14.09 -1.09 -24.92
CA LYS A 574 14.43 -1.56 -26.27
C LYS A 574 15.22 -0.49 -27.02
N VAL A 575 16.28 -0.91 -27.71
CA VAL A 575 17.02 -0.09 -28.67
C VAL A 575 17.01 -0.80 -30.03
N LYS A 576 16.60 -0.09 -31.09
CA LYS A 576 16.67 -0.57 -32.48
C LYS A 576 17.68 0.28 -33.23
N VAL A 577 18.73 -0.35 -33.74
CA VAL A 577 19.75 0.31 -34.57
C VAL A 577 19.57 -0.15 -36.00
N ALA A 578 19.31 0.78 -36.93
CA ALA A 578 19.12 0.49 -38.34
C ALA A 578 20.31 1.05 -39.15
N LEU A 579 20.96 0.19 -39.93
CA LEU A 579 21.96 0.61 -40.91
C LEU A 579 21.24 1.13 -42.17
N ARG A 580 21.75 2.22 -42.76
CA ARG A 580 21.12 2.87 -43.93
C ARG A 580 21.21 2.08 -45.24
N SER A 581 21.99 1.00 -45.28
CA SER A 581 22.19 0.17 -46.47
C SER A 581 22.19 -1.31 -46.10
N THR A 582 21.53 -2.12 -46.92
CA THR A 582 21.53 -3.60 -46.82
C THR A 582 22.89 -4.20 -47.17
N ASN A 583 23.74 -3.49 -47.92
CA ASN A 583 25.08 -3.96 -48.31
C ASN A 583 26.04 -4.08 -47.12
N ASN A 584 25.65 -3.59 -45.94
CA ASN A 584 26.41 -3.71 -44.72
C ASN A 584 26.01 -4.94 -43.89
N TRP A 585 25.12 -5.80 -44.39
CA TRP A 585 24.79 -7.09 -43.79
C TRP A 585 25.56 -8.22 -44.50
N ALA A 586 25.83 -9.30 -43.76
CA ALA A 586 26.83 -10.30 -44.12
C ALA A 586 26.49 -11.22 -45.29
N ASP A 587 25.24 -11.19 -45.80
CA ASP A 587 24.72 -12.13 -46.81
C ASP A 587 25.62 -12.37 -48.04
N TYR A 588 26.51 -11.42 -48.36
CA TYR A 588 27.52 -11.54 -49.41
C TYR A 588 28.54 -12.68 -49.18
N VAL A 589 28.68 -13.22 -47.96
CA VAL A 589 29.58 -14.34 -47.65
C VAL A 589 29.16 -15.63 -48.37
N PHE A 590 27.89 -15.74 -48.75
CA PHE A 590 27.36 -16.89 -49.49
C PHE A 590 27.42 -16.72 -51.02
N GLU A 591 27.89 -15.58 -51.52
CA GLU A 591 28.08 -15.37 -52.96
C GLU A 591 29.23 -16.23 -53.51
N LYS A 592 29.12 -16.63 -54.79
CA LYS A 592 30.03 -17.61 -55.40
C LYS A 592 31.48 -17.10 -55.52
N ASP A 593 31.68 -15.80 -55.50
CA ASP A 593 32.97 -15.11 -55.62
C ASP A 593 33.56 -14.68 -54.27
N TYR A 594 32.90 -15.00 -53.15
CA TYR A 594 33.44 -14.74 -51.81
C TYR A 594 34.68 -15.59 -51.53
N ASN A 595 35.80 -14.92 -51.28
CA ASN A 595 37.09 -15.57 -51.04
C ASN A 595 37.27 -15.94 -49.56
N LEU A 596 36.79 -17.13 -49.18
CA LEU A 596 36.94 -17.67 -47.83
C LEU A 596 38.41 -17.95 -47.50
N LEU A 597 38.93 -17.31 -46.44
CA LEU A 597 40.31 -17.49 -46.03
C LEU A 597 40.56 -18.94 -45.56
N PRO A 598 41.63 -19.63 -45.98
CA PRO A 598 41.93 -20.97 -45.47
C PRO A 598 42.19 -20.99 -43.96
N LEU A 599 41.74 -22.03 -43.24
CA LEU A 599 41.84 -22.13 -41.77
C LEU A 599 43.28 -22.01 -41.24
N ASN A 600 44.29 -22.46 -41.99
CA ASN A 600 45.69 -22.31 -41.64
C ASN A 600 46.16 -20.84 -41.64
N GLU A 601 45.62 -20.00 -42.54
CA GLU A 601 45.91 -18.57 -42.57
C GLU A 601 45.14 -17.81 -41.49
N VAL A 602 43.89 -18.25 -41.20
CA VAL A 602 43.12 -17.74 -40.04
C VAL A 602 43.86 -18.03 -38.73
N GLU A 603 44.39 -19.24 -38.54
CA GLU A 603 45.15 -19.63 -37.36
C GLU A 603 46.40 -18.75 -37.17
N LYS A 604 47.19 -18.55 -38.24
CA LYS A 604 48.35 -17.65 -38.21
C LYS A 604 47.96 -16.23 -37.81
N TYR A 605 46.84 -15.73 -38.33
CA TYR A 605 46.35 -14.39 -38.00
C TYR A 605 45.98 -14.28 -36.51
N ILE A 606 45.25 -15.25 -35.96
CA ILE A 606 44.84 -15.26 -34.55
C ILE A 606 46.07 -15.34 -33.64
N GLN A 607 47.03 -16.20 -33.98
CA GLN A 607 48.26 -16.34 -33.18
C GLN A 607 49.04 -15.02 -33.09
N LYS A 608 49.09 -14.25 -34.19
CA LYS A 608 49.76 -12.95 -34.28
C LYS A 608 48.96 -11.81 -33.63
N ASN A 609 47.68 -11.66 -33.95
CA ASN A 609 46.88 -10.46 -33.64
C ASN A 609 45.92 -10.64 -32.45
N LYS A 610 45.75 -11.86 -31.94
CA LYS A 610 44.87 -12.20 -30.79
C LYS A 610 43.38 -11.90 -30.99
N HIS A 611 42.94 -11.60 -32.20
CA HIS A 611 41.54 -11.46 -32.59
C HIS A 611 41.30 -12.06 -33.99
N LEU A 612 40.03 -12.19 -34.40
CA LEU A 612 39.66 -12.69 -35.72
C LEU A 612 39.91 -11.66 -36.83
N PRO A 613 40.22 -12.07 -38.07
CA PRO A 613 40.32 -11.16 -39.20
C PRO A 613 39.05 -10.33 -39.38
N GLY A 614 39.19 -9.01 -39.51
CA GLY A 614 38.07 -8.08 -39.72
C GLY A 614 37.25 -7.74 -38.47
N VAL A 615 37.60 -8.28 -37.29
CA VAL A 615 37.05 -7.85 -35.99
C VAL A 615 38.07 -6.90 -35.34
N LYS A 616 37.60 -5.78 -34.78
CA LYS A 616 38.45 -4.79 -34.10
C LYS A 616 39.11 -5.37 -32.86
N SER A 617 40.32 -4.92 -32.55
CA SER A 617 41.05 -5.35 -31.35
C SER A 617 40.42 -4.80 -30.06
N ALA A 618 40.75 -5.38 -28.92
CA ALA A 618 40.26 -4.89 -27.63
C ALA A 618 40.75 -3.46 -27.34
N GLU A 619 41.99 -3.16 -27.73
CA GLU A 619 42.61 -1.84 -27.61
C GLU A 619 41.88 -0.81 -28.48
N GLU A 620 41.54 -1.16 -29.73
CA GLU A 620 40.82 -0.28 -30.65
C GLU A 620 39.39 0.00 -30.18
N LEU A 621 38.71 -1.01 -29.60
CA LEU A 621 37.37 -0.85 -29.02
C LEU A 621 37.38 -0.01 -27.75
N ALA A 622 38.46 -0.08 -26.95
CA ALA A 622 38.62 0.75 -25.76
C ALA A 622 38.85 2.23 -26.11
N GLU A 623 39.54 2.51 -27.22
CA GLU A 623 39.85 3.88 -27.65
C GLU A 623 38.69 4.53 -28.44
N ASN A 624 38.12 3.82 -29.42
CA ASN A 624 37.13 4.37 -30.36
C ASN A 624 35.67 4.04 -30.03
N GLY A 625 35.43 3.22 -29.01
CA GLY A 625 34.10 2.75 -28.65
C GLY A 625 33.55 1.67 -29.58
N LEU A 626 32.40 1.13 -29.20
CA LEU A 626 31.75 0.02 -29.89
C LEU A 626 30.55 0.49 -30.72
N ASP A 627 30.62 0.35 -32.04
CA ASP A 627 29.44 0.41 -32.91
C ASP A 627 28.72 -0.94 -32.89
N ILE A 628 27.55 -0.97 -32.23
CA ILE A 628 26.76 -2.19 -32.05
C ILE A 628 26.27 -2.73 -33.39
N ALA A 629 25.91 -1.88 -34.36
CA ALA A 629 25.39 -2.35 -35.64
C ALA A 629 26.51 -2.91 -36.53
N GLU A 630 27.68 -2.26 -36.55
CA GLU A 630 28.87 -2.78 -37.22
C GLU A 630 29.32 -4.12 -36.61
N MET A 631 29.38 -4.21 -35.28
CA MET A 631 29.77 -5.46 -34.60
C MET A 631 28.77 -6.59 -34.85
N GLN A 632 27.45 -6.33 -34.81
CA GLN A 632 26.46 -7.36 -35.10
C GLN A 632 26.54 -7.85 -36.55
N SER A 633 26.78 -6.94 -37.49
CA SER A 633 27.05 -7.32 -38.88
C SER A 633 28.32 -8.17 -39.01
N LYS A 634 29.42 -7.77 -38.35
CA LYS A 634 30.66 -8.56 -38.34
C LYS A 634 30.50 -9.92 -37.66
N HIS A 635 29.72 -10.01 -36.59
CA HIS A 635 29.38 -11.30 -35.98
C HIS A 635 28.63 -12.19 -36.96
N MET A 636 27.67 -11.65 -37.72
CA MET A 636 26.96 -12.39 -38.75
C MET A 636 27.94 -12.92 -39.81
N GLU A 637 28.84 -12.07 -40.32
CA GLU A 637 29.90 -12.47 -41.27
C GLU A 637 30.72 -13.65 -40.75
N LYS A 638 31.14 -13.63 -39.48
CA LYS A 638 31.91 -14.74 -38.88
C LYS A 638 31.08 -15.98 -38.63
N ILE A 639 29.78 -15.86 -38.35
CA ILE A 639 28.88 -17.01 -38.24
C ILE A 639 28.69 -17.67 -39.62
N GLU A 640 28.58 -16.88 -40.69
CA GLU A 640 28.43 -17.39 -42.05
C GLU A 640 29.73 -18.04 -42.55
N GLU A 641 30.90 -17.41 -42.34
CA GLU A 641 32.21 -18.02 -42.60
C GLU A 641 32.40 -19.34 -41.83
N LEU A 642 32.05 -19.37 -40.55
CA LEU A 642 32.09 -20.59 -39.72
C LEU A 642 31.18 -21.68 -40.29
N THR A 643 29.99 -21.31 -40.76
CA THR A 643 29.06 -22.23 -41.39
C THR A 643 29.67 -22.86 -42.66
N LEU A 644 30.37 -22.07 -43.48
CA LEU A 644 31.09 -22.59 -44.65
C LEU A 644 32.21 -23.58 -44.25
N TYR A 645 33.01 -23.28 -43.21
CA TYR A 645 34.02 -24.22 -42.73
C TYR A 645 33.42 -25.53 -42.20
N ILE A 646 32.29 -25.47 -41.49
CA ILE A 646 31.59 -26.66 -40.98
C ILE A 646 31.05 -27.50 -42.14
N ILE A 647 30.48 -26.88 -43.18
CA ILE A 647 30.02 -27.58 -44.38
C ILE A 647 31.20 -28.27 -45.08
N GLU A 648 32.34 -27.60 -45.22
CA GLU A 648 33.55 -28.19 -45.80
C GLU A 648 34.07 -29.35 -44.95
N GLN A 649 34.12 -29.19 -43.63
CA GLN A 649 34.54 -30.24 -42.69
C GLN A 649 33.63 -31.46 -42.77
N ASN A 650 32.30 -31.27 -42.83
CA ASN A 650 31.35 -32.37 -42.96
C ASN A 650 31.52 -33.11 -44.29
N LYS A 651 31.78 -32.40 -45.39
CA LYS A 651 32.11 -33.02 -46.70
C LYS A 651 33.37 -33.87 -46.60
N LYS A 652 34.43 -33.39 -45.95
CA LYS A 652 35.66 -34.17 -45.71
C LYS A 652 35.42 -35.40 -44.84
N LEU A 653 34.61 -35.29 -43.78
CA LEU A 653 34.25 -36.42 -42.92
C LEU A 653 33.44 -37.49 -43.68
N GLN A 654 32.52 -37.09 -44.55
CA GLN A 654 31.78 -38.02 -45.41
C GLN A 654 32.74 -38.75 -46.36
N GLN A 655 33.63 -38.04 -47.04
CA GLN A 655 34.65 -38.64 -47.91
C GLN A 655 35.56 -39.63 -47.15
N GLN A 656 36.03 -39.26 -45.95
CA GLN A 656 36.83 -40.15 -45.12
C GLN A 656 36.06 -41.40 -44.70
N ASN A 657 34.77 -41.26 -44.35
CA ASN A 657 33.93 -42.41 -44.01
C ASN A 657 33.73 -43.34 -45.22
N ASP A 658 33.50 -42.79 -46.41
CA ASP A 658 33.36 -43.57 -47.64
C ASP A 658 34.66 -44.32 -47.97
N GLU A 659 35.82 -43.67 -47.82
CA GLU A 659 37.13 -44.30 -48.00
C GLU A 659 37.38 -45.40 -46.97
N ILE A 660 37.04 -45.18 -45.69
CA ILE A 660 37.13 -46.19 -44.63
C ILE A 660 36.24 -47.40 -44.95
N GLN A 661 35.03 -47.19 -45.46
CA GLN A 661 34.15 -48.30 -45.86
C GLN A 661 34.73 -49.07 -47.05
N LEU A 662 35.28 -48.37 -48.04
CA LEU A 662 35.95 -49.02 -49.17
C LEU A 662 37.14 -49.87 -48.72
N LEU A 663 38.00 -49.32 -47.86
CA LEU A 663 39.15 -50.03 -47.29
C LEU A 663 38.72 -51.25 -46.46
N LYS A 664 37.65 -51.14 -45.67
CA LYS A 664 37.07 -52.27 -44.93
C LYS A 664 36.58 -53.37 -45.85
N ASN A 665 35.92 -53.02 -46.95
CA ASN A 665 35.43 -53.99 -47.94
C ASN A 665 36.60 -54.72 -48.62
N GLN A 666 37.62 -53.97 -49.07
CA GLN A 666 38.83 -54.56 -49.66
C GLN A 666 39.57 -55.48 -48.67
N MET A 667 39.67 -55.09 -47.40
CA MET A 667 40.30 -55.92 -46.36
C MET A 667 39.51 -57.21 -46.12
N ASN A 668 38.18 -57.15 -46.10
CA ASN A 668 37.33 -58.34 -45.96
C ASN A 668 37.46 -59.31 -47.15
N GLU A 669 37.56 -58.79 -48.38
CA GLU A 669 37.82 -59.61 -49.57
C GLU A 669 39.18 -60.33 -49.51
N ILE A 670 40.22 -59.64 -49.04
CA ILE A 670 41.55 -60.24 -48.84
C ILE A 670 41.49 -61.33 -47.77
N ILE A 671 40.84 -61.08 -46.64
CA ILE A 671 40.66 -62.07 -45.56
C ILE A 671 39.91 -63.31 -46.07
N GLN A 672 38.89 -63.14 -46.93
CA GLN A 672 38.18 -64.27 -47.54
C GLN A 672 39.06 -65.06 -48.50
N LYS A 673 39.95 -64.40 -49.27
CA LYS A 673 40.89 -65.08 -50.18
C LYS A 673 42.03 -65.81 -49.45
N MET A 674 42.29 -65.48 -48.18
CA MET A 674 43.32 -66.13 -47.35
C MET A 674 42.80 -67.32 -46.53
N LYS A 675 41.48 -67.53 -46.49
CA LYS A 675 40.84 -68.74 -45.95
C LYS A 675 40.55 -69.73 -47.07
#